data_AF-A0A5C1AG78-F1
#
_entry.id   AF-A0A5C1AG78-F1
#
_cell.length_a   1.000
_cell.length_b   1.000
_cell.length_c   1.000
_cell.angle_alpha   90.00
_cell.angle_beta   90.00
_cell.angle_gamma   90.00
#
_symmetry.space_group_name_H-M   'P 1'
#
loop_
_entity.id
_entity.type
_entity.pdbx_description
1 polymer ?
#
loop_
_entity_poly.entity_id
_entity_poly.type
_entity_poly.pdbx_seq_one_letter_code
_entity_poly.pdbx_strand_id
1 'polypeptide(L)'
;MPDTTLVHCGRDARPAVDHVSLRLGARRDGTDANLFLDVERVHRAFLKPIPSVDRDLMEVAAYVFAADQAVPRGGPGLPADGELGAGWRRRFCYHVPVRNPDVWRSAAVTDLLTATLGFLSDDEYEFHFRPLAPDADFQGTVRFDRAPYDGLIDEVALFSGGLDSLAGAVDAAVVRGRKVLLVNHRTNAKVSGRHHQLLAGLGDHARACRPVHIPVWLNKEKELGRSSLQRTRSFVYAAVAAAVARLVGHDRVWFYENGVVGLNLPLSAQVVGGRATRTTHPRVLNGFARLFGLLTGRPFAVENPFVWDTKADVVRRIAAAGCGPLIEFSSSCVETWGRTVEHPHCGACSQCVDRRFGVLAAGQAGHDPGRRYEVDLFTGPRGEGKARHTLAGYLARAEEVRQDGPAGFFRRHGEVGRVLAEFPGAPAAVAARVYALYLKHAREVQAVLRQGLAAAAPRLDDRSLDASCLVRLVVDPQSAPPLPSPPAGPRNVIARRGRGWFIRFAGGEGLFYPDDLGFWYLDHVLRTPDVVVPTQDLDAAVRGRQAAIRQRVRTLIAVAERAAGFAEGLGSDDAFDGRTRDELRAALGTIATLLDTYAGDGPDRLEVVDELRARRAAIEAYLRQGTRIGGKVRKLTDPVHRVRDRVGKAIRRAVAMIADEDRPLGAHLREPFLTLGNTVSYRPPTGTTWSAVWTTAS
;
A
#
# COMPACT_ATOMS: atom_id res chain seq x y z
N MET A 1 29.38 0.98 14.00
CA MET A 1 28.88 2.00 13.04
C MET A 1 27.98 1.30 12.05
N PRO A 2 26.86 1.86 11.60
CA PRO A 2 26.04 1.21 10.59
C PRO A 2 26.82 1.09 9.28
N ASP A 3 26.81 -0.11 8.68
CA ASP A 3 27.46 -0.35 7.39
C ASP A 3 26.81 0.53 6.32
N THR A 4 27.64 1.19 5.51
CA THR A 4 27.16 2.03 4.40
C THR A 4 26.65 1.13 3.28
N THR A 5 25.38 1.25 2.94
CA THR A 5 24.81 0.52 1.80
C THR A 5 25.13 1.25 0.51
N LEU A 6 25.94 0.61 -0.33
CA LEU A 6 26.25 1.09 -1.67
C LEU A 6 25.10 0.78 -2.64
N VAL A 7 24.68 1.76 -3.43
CA VAL A 7 23.59 1.65 -4.40
C VAL A 7 24.09 2.07 -5.78
N HIS A 8 24.23 1.10 -6.67
CA HIS A 8 24.60 1.35 -8.07
C HIS A 8 23.35 1.46 -8.94
N CYS A 9 23.18 2.61 -9.58
CA CYS A 9 22.04 2.90 -10.42
C CYS A 9 22.44 2.96 -11.90
N GLY A 10 21.49 2.68 -12.79
CA GLY A 10 21.66 2.74 -14.24
C GLY A 10 21.55 1.38 -14.92
N ARG A 11 21.43 1.38 -16.26
CA ARG A 11 21.36 0.14 -17.05
C ARG A 11 22.64 -0.70 -16.95
N ASP A 12 23.77 -0.05 -16.69
CA ASP A 12 25.09 -0.62 -16.53
C ASP A 12 25.42 -1.07 -15.09
N ALA A 13 24.47 -0.94 -14.15
CA ALA A 13 24.65 -1.39 -12.77
C ALA A 13 24.79 -2.92 -12.70
N ARG A 14 26.01 -3.40 -12.46
CA ARG A 14 26.32 -4.83 -12.40
C ARG A 14 25.82 -5.45 -11.08
N PRO A 15 25.15 -6.63 -11.14
CA PRO A 15 24.78 -7.35 -9.93
C PRO A 15 26.03 -7.69 -9.12
N ALA A 16 26.02 -7.40 -7.82
CA ALA A 16 26.98 -7.98 -6.88
C ALA A 16 26.30 -8.29 -5.55
N VAL A 17 27.02 -9.03 -4.72
CA VAL A 17 26.51 -9.57 -3.45
C VAL A 17 26.45 -8.49 -2.35
N ASP A 18 27.36 -7.51 -2.39
CA ASP A 18 27.58 -6.56 -1.30
C ASP A 18 26.97 -5.17 -1.54
N HIS A 19 26.26 -4.97 -2.66
CA HIS A 19 25.63 -3.68 -3.00
C HIS A 19 24.27 -3.83 -3.69
N VAL A 20 23.41 -2.81 -3.54
CA VAL A 20 22.09 -2.78 -4.20
C VAL A 20 22.27 -2.29 -5.64
N SER A 21 21.94 -3.14 -6.61
CA SER A 21 21.99 -2.79 -8.04
C SER A 21 20.58 -2.48 -8.55
N LEU A 22 20.36 -1.26 -9.04
CA LEU A 22 19.07 -0.81 -9.56
C LEU A 22 19.18 -0.48 -11.06
N ARG A 23 18.68 -1.39 -11.89
CA ARG A 23 18.68 -1.30 -13.36
C ARG A 23 17.31 -0.85 -13.83
N LEU A 24 17.25 0.40 -14.30
CA LEU A 24 16.02 0.99 -14.82
C LEU A 24 15.79 0.57 -16.28
N GLY A 25 14.60 0.09 -16.60
CA GLY A 25 14.23 -0.28 -17.97
C GLY A 25 12.73 -0.16 -18.26
N ALA A 26 12.37 -0.28 -19.53
CA ALA A 26 10.98 -0.39 -19.95
C ALA A 26 10.50 -1.84 -19.80
N ARG A 27 9.25 -2.02 -19.39
CA ARG A 27 8.66 -3.33 -19.07
C ARG A 27 8.55 -4.30 -20.26
N ARG A 28 8.96 -3.89 -21.46
CA ARG A 28 8.80 -4.60 -22.74
C ARG A 28 10.11 -5.06 -23.39
N ASP A 29 11.28 -4.69 -22.87
CA ASP A 29 12.52 -4.78 -23.68
C ASP A 29 13.37 -6.04 -23.47
N GLY A 30 12.91 -7.03 -22.69
CA GLY A 30 13.72 -8.24 -22.45
C GLY A 30 15.09 -7.97 -21.79
N THR A 31 15.30 -6.74 -21.30
CA THR A 31 16.48 -6.29 -20.56
C THR A 31 16.50 -6.89 -19.15
N ASP A 32 17.70 -7.06 -18.57
CA ASP A 32 17.93 -7.38 -17.16
C ASP A 32 17.52 -6.22 -16.21
N ALA A 33 16.40 -5.55 -16.47
CA ALA A 33 15.92 -4.43 -15.65
C ALA A 33 15.14 -4.96 -14.45
N ASN A 34 15.43 -4.43 -13.25
CA ASN A 34 14.72 -4.78 -12.01
C ASN A 34 13.87 -3.62 -11.45
N LEU A 35 13.94 -2.45 -12.08
CA LEU A 35 13.17 -1.26 -11.79
C LEU A 35 12.52 -0.74 -13.07
N PHE A 36 11.23 -0.42 -13.01
CA PHE A 36 10.43 -0.03 -14.17
C PHE A 36 9.68 1.27 -13.89
N LEU A 37 9.99 2.33 -14.63
CA LEU A 37 9.29 3.62 -14.59
C LEU A 37 8.68 3.90 -15.97
N ASP A 38 7.36 4.05 -16.05
CA ASP A 38 6.63 4.28 -17.31
C ASP A 38 6.67 5.76 -17.72
N VAL A 39 7.87 6.26 -18.02
CA VAL A 39 8.11 7.63 -18.53
C VAL A 39 7.42 7.83 -19.88
N GLU A 40 7.38 6.78 -20.71
CA GLU A 40 6.73 6.77 -22.03
C GLU A 40 5.24 7.11 -21.98
N ARG A 41 4.55 6.76 -20.90
CA ARG A 41 3.15 7.12 -20.75
C ARG A 41 2.94 8.60 -20.49
N VAL A 42 3.84 9.24 -19.74
CA VAL A 42 3.83 10.70 -19.56
C VAL A 42 4.10 11.37 -20.91
N HIS A 43 5.12 10.90 -21.63
CA HIS A 43 5.43 11.40 -22.96
C HIS A 43 4.25 11.25 -23.93
N ARG A 44 3.63 10.07 -24.02
CA ARG A 44 2.44 9.83 -24.88
C ARG A 44 1.21 10.63 -24.47
N ALA A 45 1.04 10.94 -23.19
CA ALA A 45 -0.11 11.72 -22.71
C ALA A 45 -0.02 13.20 -23.13
N PHE A 46 1.19 13.75 -23.22
CA PHE A 46 1.42 15.16 -23.55
C PHE A 46 2.02 15.39 -24.93
N LEU A 47 2.47 14.36 -25.64
CA LEU A 47 3.16 14.47 -26.93
C LEU A 47 4.31 15.50 -26.92
N LYS A 48 4.94 15.69 -25.74
CA LYS A 48 6.03 16.63 -25.50
C LYS A 48 7.26 15.89 -24.97
N PRO A 49 8.47 16.23 -25.45
CA PRO A 49 9.68 15.70 -24.84
C PRO A 49 9.78 16.20 -23.40
N ILE A 50 10.06 15.28 -22.48
CA ILE A 50 10.30 15.64 -21.08
C ILE A 50 11.70 16.25 -21.00
N PRO A 51 11.87 17.45 -20.39
CA PRO A 51 13.19 18.03 -20.21
C PRO A 51 14.14 17.05 -19.51
N SER A 52 15.40 17.03 -19.94
CA SER A 52 16.41 16.07 -19.45
C SER A 52 16.53 16.09 -17.93
N VAL A 53 16.49 17.27 -17.31
CA VAL A 53 16.59 17.42 -15.85
C VAL A 53 15.37 16.88 -15.11
N ASP A 54 14.17 17.03 -15.68
CA ASP A 54 12.92 16.50 -15.11
C ASP A 54 12.90 14.96 -15.24
N ARG A 55 13.47 14.43 -16.32
CA ARG A 55 13.67 12.98 -16.48
C ARG A 55 14.67 12.44 -15.46
N ASP A 56 15.83 13.08 -15.30
CA ASP A 56 16.80 12.71 -14.27
C ASP A 56 16.15 12.73 -12.87
N LEU A 57 15.32 13.74 -12.58
CA LEU A 57 14.61 13.85 -11.30
C LEU A 57 13.67 12.67 -11.03
N MET A 58 12.87 12.27 -12.02
CA MET A 58 11.99 11.10 -11.87
C MET A 58 12.79 9.79 -11.69
N GLU A 59 13.90 9.64 -12.42
CA GLU A 59 14.77 8.45 -12.33
C GLU A 59 15.48 8.38 -10.96
N VAL A 60 16.05 9.49 -10.48
CA VAL A 60 16.63 9.61 -9.13
C VAL A 60 15.59 9.25 -8.07
N ALA A 61 14.38 9.80 -8.16
CA ALA A 61 13.32 9.48 -7.20
C ALA A 61 12.92 8.00 -7.22
N ALA A 62 12.88 7.38 -8.41
CA ALA A 62 12.63 5.95 -8.54
C ALA A 62 13.72 5.09 -7.90
N TYR A 63 15.00 5.47 -8.05
CA TYR A 63 16.12 4.78 -7.41
C TYR A 63 16.07 4.87 -5.88
N VAL A 64 15.86 6.07 -5.34
CA VAL A 64 15.73 6.29 -3.90
C VAL A 64 14.55 5.48 -3.32
N PHE A 65 13.43 5.41 -4.04
CA PHE A 65 12.28 4.60 -3.63
C PHE A 65 12.55 3.10 -3.65
N ALA A 66 13.21 2.61 -4.69
CA ALA A 66 13.53 1.19 -4.80
C ALA A 66 14.53 0.76 -3.72
N ALA A 67 15.56 1.56 -3.45
CA ALA A 67 16.53 1.30 -2.39
C ALA A 67 15.91 1.35 -0.99
N ASP A 68 14.99 2.30 -0.71
CA ASP A 68 14.25 2.37 0.56
C ASP A 68 13.52 1.05 0.87
N GLN A 69 13.06 0.34 -0.16
CA GLN A 69 12.34 -0.94 -0.04
C GLN A 69 13.24 -2.17 -0.13
N ALA A 70 14.38 -2.07 -0.83
CA ALA A 70 15.32 -3.17 -0.99
C ALA A 70 16.11 -3.45 0.30
N VAL A 71 16.35 -2.41 1.11
CA VAL A 71 17.08 -2.53 2.38
C VAL A 71 16.07 -2.53 3.52
N PRO A 72 15.97 -3.59 4.34
CA PRO A 72 15.06 -3.58 5.48
C PRO A 72 15.49 -2.54 6.53
N ARG A 73 14.52 -1.94 7.21
CA ARG A 73 14.72 -1.31 8.53
C ARG A 73 14.42 -2.39 9.57
N GLY A 74 15.02 -2.31 10.76
CA GLY A 74 14.82 -3.30 11.84
C GLY A 74 13.37 -3.82 11.98
N GLY A 75 13.22 -5.06 12.45
CA GLY A 75 11.95 -5.82 12.41
C GLY A 75 10.73 -5.14 13.06
N PRO A 76 9.52 -5.71 12.90
CA PRO A 76 8.26 -5.11 13.34
C PRO A 76 8.12 -4.92 14.86
N GLY A 77 8.99 -5.52 15.68
CA GLY A 77 8.99 -5.44 17.15
C GLY A 77 10.03 -4.47 17.75
N LEU A 78 10.01 -4.31 19.08
CA LEU A 78 11.23 -3.93 19.80
C LEU A 78 12.23 -5.09 19.64
N PRO A 79 13.52 -4.84 19.35
CA PRO A 79 14.53 -5.89 19.41
C PRO A 79 14.51 -6.57 20.77
N ALA A 80 14.75 -7.88 20.81
CA ALA A 80 14.81 -8.68 22.03
C ALA A 80 15.99 -8.30 22.96
N ASP A 81 16.84 -7.39 22.49
CA ASP A 81 18.22 -7.18 22.90
C ASP A 81 18.54 -5.70 23.19
N GLY A 82 17.53 -4.86 23.45
CA GLY A 82 17.76 -3.49 23.94
C GLY A 82 18.37 -2.52 22.91
N GLU A 83 18.57 -2.93 21.66
CA GLU A 83 19.02 -2.08 20.55
C GLU A 83 17.89 -1.19 20.02
N LEU A 84 17.40 -0.26 20.85
CA LEU A 84 16.35 0.68 20.47
C LEU A 84 16.77 1.56 19.28
N GLY A 85 16.42 1.14 18.06
CA GLY A 85 16.51 1.95 16.85
C GLY A 85 17.82 1.89 16.06
N ALA A 86 18.78 1.04 16.44
CA ALA A 86 20.08 0.94 15.76
C ALA A 86 19.95 0.59 14.26
N GLY A 87 19.06 -0.33 13.90
CA GLY A 87 18.74 -0.69 12.51
C GLY A 87 17.70 0.20 11.82
N TRP A 88 17.29 1.32 12.44
CA TRP A 88 16.25 2.19 11.88
C TRP A 88 16.81 3.27 10.95
N ARG A 89 17.98 3.81 11.27
CA ARG A 89 18.71 4.76 10.43
C ARG A 89 19.72 4.01 9.58
N ARG A 90 19.59 4.13 8.27
CA ARG A 90 20.53 3.50 7.32
C ARG A 90 21.37 4.60 6.68
N ARG A 91 22.57 4.24 6.25
CA ARG A 91 23.40 5.11 5.42
C ARG A 91 23.46 4.57 4.01
N PHE A 92 23.10 5.40 3.03
CA PHE A 92 23.13 5.04 1.62
C PHE A 92 24.16 5.87 0.86
N CYS A 93 24.91 5.22 -0.01
CA CYS A 93 25.80 5.87 -0.97
C CYS A 93 25.34 5.52 -2.39
N TYR A 94 24.79 6.49 -3.12
CA TYR A 94 24.21 6.31 -4.45
C TYR A 94 25.18 6.71 -5.56
N HIS A 95 25.39 5.83 -6.54
CA HIS A 95 26.09 6.15 -7.79
C HIS A 95 25.07 6.22 -8.92
N VAL A 96 24.67 7.44 -9.31
CA VAL A 96 23.55 7.66 -10.23
C VAL A 96 24.01 8.29 -11.55
N PRO A 97 23.76 7.64 -12.70
CA PRO A 97 23.98 8.27 -13.99
C PRO A 97 22.85 9.26 -14.29
N VAL A 98 23.21 10.45 -14.73
CA VAL A 98 22.28 11.56 -15.04
C VAL A 98 22.67 12.23 -16.35
N ARG A 99 21.69 12.81 -17.03
CA ARG A 99 21.88 13.55 -18.29
C ARG A 99 22.48 14.93 -18.07
N ASN A 100 22.28 15.53 -16.89
CA ASN A 100 22.78 16.86 -16.56
C ASN A 100 23.74 16.83 -15.34
N PRO A 101 24.95 16.27 -15.46
CA PRO A 101 25.86 16.10 -14.31
C PRO A 101 26.17 17.40 -13.60
N ASP A 102 26.37 18.51 -14.31
CA ASP A 102 26.80 19.77 -13.70
C ASP A 102 25.74 20.34 -12.74
N VAL A 103 24.46 20.19 -13.09
CA VAL A 103 23.34 20.60 -12.22
C VAL A 103 23.30 19.70 -10.98
N TRP A 104 23.31 18.38 -11.17
CA TRP A 104 23.19 17.41 -10.09
C TRP A 104 24.41 17.34 -9.17
N ARG A 105 25.60 17.69 -9.66
CA ARG A 105 26.85 17.76 -8.87
C ARG A 105 27.04 19.09 -8.16
N SER A 106 26.20 20.09 -8.42
CA SER A 106 26.28 21.36 -7.70
C SER A 106 26.00 21.14 -6.21
N ALA A 107 26.82 21.75 -5.36
CA ALA A 107 26.69 21.63 -3.90
C ALA A 107 25.29 22.00 -3.42
N ALA A 108 24.69 23.05 -4.01
CA ALA A 108 23.34 23.49 -3.68
C ALA A 108 22.28 22.39 -3.91
N VAL A 109 22.38 21.62 -5.00
CA VAL A 109 21.45 20.52 -5.31
C VAL A 109 21.72 19.31 -4.44
N THR A 110 22.98 18.89 -4.30
CA THR A 110 23.35 17.71 -3.51
C THR A 110 23.01 17.89 -2.04
N ASP A 111 23.36 19.03 -1.44
CA ASP A 111 23.15 19.29 -0.01
C ASP A 111 21.66 19.36 0.30
N LEU A 112 20.87 20.00 -0.58
CA LEU A 112 19.44 20.11 -0.40
C LEU A 112 18.73 18.77 -0.60
N LEU A 113 19.13 17.98 -1.59
CA LEU A 113 18.59 16.64 -1.81
C LEU A 113 18.85 15.75 -0.58
N THR A 114 20.09 15.73 -0.08
CA THR A 114 20.50 14.98 1.11
C THR A 114 19.73 15.44 2.35
N ALA A 115 19.65 16.75 2.60
CA ALA A 115 18.94 17.28 3.77
C ALA A 115 17.43 16.99 3.72
N THR A 116 16.82 17.12 2.54
CA THR A 116 15.37 16.88 2.36
C THR A 116 15.03 15.40 2.52
N LEU A 117 15.79 14.51 1.87
CA LEU A 117 15.56 13.07 1.97
C LEU A 117 15.90 12.55 3.37
N GLY A 118 16.99 13.03 3.98
CA GLY A 118 17.35 12.66 5.34
C GLY A 118 16.30 13.06 6.36
N PHE A 119 15.69 14.25 6.21
CA PHE A 119 14.55 14.61 7.04
C PHE A 119 13.31 13.77 6.74
N LEU A 120 13.03 13.44 5.47
CA LEU A 120 11.86 12.66 5.08
C LEU A 120 11.89 11.22 5.62
N SER A 121 13.05 10.55 5.53
CA SER A 121 13.18 9.12 5.82
C SER A 121 13.89 8.79 7.14
N ASP A 122 14.58 9.77 7.74
CA ASP A 122 15.50 9.59 8.88
C ASP A 122 16.77 8.77 8.52
N ASP A 123 17.07 8.59 7.23
CA ASP A 123 18.32 7.98 6.74
C ASP A 123 19.41 9.02 6.44
N GLU A 124 20.63 8.55 6.26
CA GLU A 124 21.76 9.34 5.76
C GLU A 124 21.98 9.04 4.28
N TYR A 125 22.24 10.08 3.48
CA TYR A 125 22.39 9.99 2.03
C TYR A 125 23.70 10.61 1.57
N GLU A 126 24.37 9.91 0.67
CA GLU A 126 25.52 10.37 -0.09
C GLU A 126 25.24 10.11 -1.58
N PHE A 127 25.49 11.09 -2.45
CA PHE A 127 25.18 10.99 -3.88
C PHE A 127 26.41 11.29 -4.73
N HIS A 128 26.75 10.37 -5.61
CA HIS A 128 27.77 10.50 -6.64
C HIS A 128 27.12 10.44 -8.02
N PHE A 129 26.93 11.61 -8.63
CA PHE A 129 26.35 11.72 -9.97
C PHE A 129 27.42 11.55 -11.06
N ARG A 130 27.12 10.76 -12.08
CA ARG A 130 27.99 10.52 -13.25
C ARG A 130 27.27 10.81 -14.57
N PRO A 131 27.98 11.18 -15.65
CA PRO A 131 27.35 11.33 -16.96
C PRO A 131 26.71 10.00 -17.39
N LEU A 132 25.44 10.08 -17.78
CA LEU A 132 24.77 9.02 -18.51
C LEU A 132 25.32 8.99 -19.94
N ALA A 133 25.75 7.82 -20.42
CA ALA A 133 26.14 7.66 -21.82
C ALA A 133 24.97 8.05 -22.74
N PRO A 134 25.22 8.63 -23.93
CA PRO A 134 24.16 9.03 -24.83
C PRO A 134 23.18 7.88 -25.09
N ASP A 135 21.93 8.02 -24.63
CA ASP A 135 20.86 7.07 -24.93
C ASP A 135 20.58 7.10 -26.43
N ALA A 136 20.67 5.95 -27.10
CA ALA A 136 20.18 5.79 -28.48
C ALA A 136 18.64 5.86 -28.57
N ASP A 137 17.93 5.78 -27.43
CA ASP A 137 16.51 5.43 -27.37
C ASP A 137 15.53 6.59 -27.62
N PHE A 138 15.99 7.84 -27.76
CA PHE A 138 15.07 8.98 -28.02
C PHE A 138 15.53 9.86 -29.19
N GLN A 139 15.86 9.25 -30.32
CA GLN A 139 15.89 9.96 -31.59
C GLN A 139 14.46 10.12 -32.13
N GLY A 140 13.95 11.35 -32.07
CA GLY A 140 12.87 11.81 -32.93
C GLY A 140 11.45 11.47 -32.46
N THR A 141 10.87 12.32 -31.62
CA THR A 141 9.42 12.44 -31.56
C THR A 141 8.96 13.68 -32.32
N VAL A 142 7.96 13.47 -33.18
CA VAL A 142 7.26 14.51 -33.92
C VAL A 142 6.83 15.58 -32.93
N ARG A 143 7.36 16.80 -33.11
CA ARG A 143 6.93 17.96 -32.32
C ARG A 143 5.58 18.37 -32.86
N PHE A 144 4.55 18.30 -32.03
CA PHE A 144 3.25 18.85 -32.35
C PHE A 144 3.20 20.31 -31.89
N ASP A 145 2.72 21.21 -32.76
CA ASP A 145 2.65 22.65 -32.48
C ASP A 145 1.72 23.00 -31.30
N ARG A 146 0.79 22.08 -30.95
CA ARG A 146 -0.02 22.13 -29.73
C ARG A 146 -0.05 20.75 -29.09
N ALA A 147 0.39 20.67 -27.84
CA ALA A 147 0.23 19.46 -27.05
C ALA A 147 -1.18 19.37 -26.46
N PRO A 148 -1.68 18.15 -26.21
CA PRO A 148 -2.85 17.95 -25.37
C PRO A 148 -2.68 18.73 -24.06
N TYR A 149 -3.71 19.49 -23.69
CA TYR A 149 -3.84 20.23 -22.43
C TYR A 149 -3.01 21.53 -22.27
N ASP A 150 -2.29 21.96 -23.31
CA ASP A 150 -1.57 23.25 -23.28
C ASP A 150 -2.50 24.44 -23.07
N GLY A 151 -2.22 25.23 -22.03
CA GLY A 151 -3.07 26.38 -21.64
C GLY A 151 -4.48 25.99 -21.17
N LEU A 152 -4.76 24.69 -20.98
CA LEU A 152 -6.06 24.18 -20.55
C LEU A 152 -6.08 23.70 -19.10
N ILE A 153 -4.92 23.40 -18.52
CA ILE A 153 -4.78 23.00 -17.11
C ILE A 153 -4.52 24.24 -16.28
N ASP A 154 -5.29 24.43 -15.22
CA ASP A 154 -5.09 25.50 -14.26
C ASP A 154 -4.16 25.07 -13.12
N GLU A 155 -4.24 23.81 -12.68
CA GLU A 155 -3.55 23.32 -11.50
C GLU A 155 -3.14 21.84 -11.65
N VAL A 156 -1.98 21.46 -11.11
CA VAL A 156 -1.53 20.07 -11.02
C VAL A 156 -1.54 19.59 -9.57
N ALA A 157 -2.30 18.55 -9.29
CA ALA A 157 -2.50 18.04 -7.94
C ALA A 157 -2.20 16.55 -7.83
N LEU A 158 -1.60 16.15 -6.71
CA LEU A 158 -1.43 14.74 -6.38
C LEU A 158 -2.73 14.13 -5.89
N PHE A 159 -3.10 12.99 -6.46
CA PHE A 159 -4.37 12.33 -6.18
C PHE A 159 -4.17 10.87 -5.79
N SER A 160 -4.14 10.58 -4.48
CA SER A 160 -3.96 9.22 -3.97
C SER A 160 -5.24 8.38 -3.98
N GLY A 161 -6.41 9.01 -4.13
CA GLY A 161 -7.72 8.37 -3.94
C GLY A 161 -8.11 8.23 -2.46
N GLY A 162 -7.35 8.86 -1.55
CA GLY A 162 -7.69 9.02 -0.14
C GLY A 162 -8.64 10.19 0.10
N LEU A 163 -9.11 10.32 1.34
CA LEU A 163 -10.09 11.34 1.73
C LEU A 163 -9.59 12.77 1.50
N ASP A 164 -8.33 13.05 1.84
CA ASP A 164 -7.77 14.41 1.77
C ASP A 164 -7.49 14.83 0.33
N SER A 165 -6.94 13.92 -0.49
CA SER A 165 -6.76 14.20 -1.92
C SER A 165 -8.08 14.28 -2.68
N LEU A 166 -9.13 13.58 -2.23
CA LEU A 166 -10.50 13.78 -2.72
C LEU A 166 -11.01 15.19 -2.38
N ALA A 167 -10.87 15.65 -1.14
CA ALA A 167 -11.29 16.99 -0.75
C ALA A 167 -10.56 18.06 -1.56
N GLY A 168 -9.26 17.88 -1.80
CA GLY A 168 -8.48 18.80 -2.63
C GLY A 168 -8.94 18.84 -4.08
N ALA A 169 -9.23 17.67 -4.65
CA ALA A 169 -9.75 17.58 -6.01
C ALA A 169 -11.17 18.17 -6.13
N VAL A 170 -12.03 17.98 -5.13
CA VAL A 170 -13.37 18.60 -5.05
C VAL A 170 -13.26 20.12 -4.90
N ASP A 171 -12.41 20.61 -4.00
CA ASP A 171 -12.20 22.04 -3.79
C ASP A 171 -11.72 22.72 -5.09
N ALA A 172 -10.71 22.16 -5.74
CA ALA A 172 -10.16 22.73 -6.96
C ALA A 172 -11.13 22.62 -8.15
N ALA A 173 -11.69 21.43 -8.42
CA ALA A 173 -12.49 21.20 -9.62
C ALA A 173 -13.97 21.59 -9.52
N VAL A 174 -14.59 21.39 -8.35
CA VAL A 174 -16.02 21.63 -8.14
C VAL A 174 -16.26 23.01 -7.53
N VAL A 175 -15.54 23.37 -6.48
CA VAL A 175 -15.77 24.64 -5.75
C VAL A 175 -15.15 25.83 -6.48
N ARG A 176 -13.86 25.72 -6.85
CA ARG A 176 -13.13 26.79 -7.57
C ARG A 176 -13.30 26.73 -9.09
N GLY A 177 -13.90 25.66 -9.63
CA GLY A 177 -14.11 25.49 -11.07
C GLY A 177 -12.81 25.49 -11.88
N ARG A 178 -11.72 24.94 -11.33
CA ARG A 178 -10.42 24.83 -12.01
C ARG A 178 -10.32 23.53 -12.80
N LYS A 179 -9.67 23.57 -13.96
CA LYS A 179 -9.28 22.36 -14.71
C LYS A 179 -8.02 21.77 -14.10
N VAL A 180 -8.22 20.77 -13.24
CA VAL A 180 -7.13 20.15 -12.48
C VAL A 180 -6.60 18.91 -13.18
N LEU A 181 -5.29 18.78 -13.21
CA LEU A 181 -4.60 17.55 -13.59
C LEU A 181 -4.21 16.75 -12.34
N LEU A 182 -4.88 15.61 -12.16
CA LEU A 182 -4.69 14.68 -11.07
C LEU A 182 -3.60 13.66 -11.42
N VAL A 183 -2.46 13.73 -10.71
CA VAL A 183 -1.34 12.82 -10.87
C VAL A 183 -1.42 11.72 -9.81
N ASN A 184 -1.41 10.46 -10.24
CA ASN A 184 -1.43 9.31 -9.34
C ASN A 184 -0.29 8.35 -9.69
N HIS A 185 0.42 7.86 -8.67
CA HIS A 185 1.36 6.76 -8.82
C HIS A 185 0.71 5.43 -8.44
N ARG A 186 0.67 4.49 -9.39
CA ARG A 186 0.08 3.16 -9.21
C ARG A 186 1.14 2.10 -8.95
N THR A 187 1.08 1.47 -7.76
CA THR A 187 1.86 0.27 -7.43
C THR A 187 1.09 -1.05 -7.65
N ASN A 188 -0.25 -1.02 -7.68
CA ASN A 188 -1.09 -2.22 -7.78
C ASN A 188 -2.43 -1.95 -8.49
N ALA A 189 -2.89 -2.90 -9.31
CA ALA A 189 -4.16 -2.83 -10.04
C ALA A 189 -5.42 -3.02 -9.16
N LYS A 190 -5.29 -3.55 -7.92
CA LYS A 190 -6.43 -3.87 -7.03
C LYS A 190 -7.28 -2.66 -6.58
N VAL A 191 -6.76 -1.43 -6.66
CA VAL A 191 -7.47 -0.20 -6.25
C VAL A 191 -8.30 0.41 -7.40
N SER A 192 -8.23 -0.16 -8.60
CA SER A 192 -8.74 0.43 -9.84
C SER A 192 -10.24 0.73 -9.86
N GLY A 193 -11.10 -0.17 -9.37
CA GLY A 193 -12.56 0.00 -9.44
C GLY A 193 -13.08 1.20 -8.64
N ARG A 194 -12.69 1.31 -7.36
CA ARG A 194 -13.06 2.44 -6.49
C ARG A 194 -12.46 3.76 -6.97
N HIS A 195 -11.20 3.73 -7.43
CA HIS A 195 -10.56 4.91 -7.99
C HIS A 195 -11.27 5.40 -9.26
N HIS A 196 -11.78 4.49 -10.10
CA HIS A 196 -12.61 4.87 -11.25
C HIS A 196 -13.95 5.47 -10.83
N GLN A 197 -14.62 4.92 -9.80
CA GLN A 197 -15.85 5.51 -9.25
C GLN A 197 -15.62 6.92 -8.71
N LEU A 198 -14.52 7.14 -7.99
CA LEU A 198 -14.13 8.48 -7.52
C LEU A 198 -13.93 9.46 -8.68
N LEU A 199 -13.15 9.08 -9.70
CA LEU A 199 -12.89 9.93 -10.85
C LEU A 199 -14.14 10.20 -11.69
N ALA A 200 -15.00 9.20 -11.86
CA ALA A 200 -16.27 9.34 -12.56
C ALA A 200 -17.18 10.32 -11.82
N GLY A 201 -17.44 10.07 -10.53
CA GLY A 201 -18.27 10.95 -9.71
C GLY A 201 -17.72 12.37 -9.61
N LEU A 202 -16.41 12.53 -9.43
CA LEU A 202 -15.78 13.85 -9.46
C LEU A 202 -16.00 14.56 -10.81
N GLY A 203 -15.92 13.83 -11.92
CA GLY A 203 -16.20 14.37 -13.25
C GLY A 203 -17.67 14.76 -13.44
N ASP A 204 -18.60 14.01 -12.84
CA ASP A 204 -20.04 14.29 -12.91
C ASP A 204 -20.42 15.55 -12.12
N HIS A 205 -19.71 15.81 -11.01
CA HIS A 205 -19.86 17.04 -10.21
C HIS A 205 -19.16 18.25 -10.86
N ALA A 206 -17.95 18.05 -11.41
CA ALA A 206 -17.14 19.12 -12.00
C ALA A 206 -17.46 19.39 -13.48
N ARG A 207 -18.71 19.25 -13.94
CA ARG A 207 -19.11 19.15 -15.37
C ARG A 207 -18.36 20.06 -16.36
N ALA A 208 -18.16 21.33 -16.02
CA ALA A 208 -17.45 22.31 -16.87
C ALA A 208 -15.92 22.18 -16.85
N CYS A 209 -15.37 21.65 -15.75
CA CYS A 209 -13.94 21.57 -15.45
C CYS A 209 -13.54 20.15 -15.04
N ARG A 210 -14.00 19.16 -15.81
CA ARG A 210 -13.75 17.74 -15.55
C ARG A 210 -12.24 17.48 -15.39
N PRO A 211 -11.80 16.92 -14.25
CA PRO A 211 -10.37 16.70 -14.02
C PRO A 211 -9.76 15.73 -15.03
N VAL A 212 -8.53 16.01 -15.42
CA VAL A 212 -7.69 15.10 -16.21
C VAL A 212 -6.93 14.22 -15.24
N HIS A 213 -6.83 12.92 -15.50
CA HIS A 213 -6.11 12.00 -14.62
C HIS A 213 -5.00 11.25 -15.35
N ILE A 214 -3.78 11.34 -14.84
CA ILE A 214 -2.60 10.68 -15.39
C ILE A 214 -2.04 9.68 -14.37
N PRO A 215 -2.22 8.36 -14.61
CA PRO A 215 -1.57 7.34 -13.81
C PRO A 215 -0.14 7.11 -14.30
N VAL A 216 0.82 7.24 -13.40
CA VAL A 216 2.22 6.89 -13.64
C VAL A 216 2.55 5.59 -12.91
N TRP A 217 3.18 4.66 -13.63
CA TRP A 217 3.53 3.35 -13.10
C TRP A 217 5.01 3.34 -12.74
N LEU A 218 5.30 3.07 -11.47
CA LEU A 218 6.62 2.65 -11.04
C LEU A 218 6.47 1.30 -10.33
N ASN A 219 7.19 0.33 -10.85
CA ASN A 219 7.17 -1.05 -10.36
C ASN A 219 8.60 -1.57 -10.27
N LYS A 220 8.79 -2.64 -9.52
CA LYS A 220 10.09 -3.27 -9.32
C LYS A 220 9.93 -4.78 -9.16
N GLU A 221 11.03 -5.50 -9.31
CA GLU A 221 11.06 -6.94 -9.05
C GLU A 221 10.76 -7.27 -7.57
N LYS A 222 10.27 -8.48 -7.31
CA LYS A 222 9.77 -8.87 -5.99
C LYS A 222 10.89 -8.90 -4.95
N GLU A 223 12.09 -9.24 -5.40
CA GLU A 223 13.34 -9.38 -4.65
C GLU A 223 13.79 -8.07 -4.00
N LEU A 224 13.36 -6.92 -4.56
CA LEU A 224 13.57 -5.58 -4.02
C LEU A 224 12.47 -5.18 -3.01
N GLY A 225 11.45 -6.00 -2.79
CA GLY A 225 10.31 -5.72 -1.91
C GLY A 225 10.51 -6.23 -0.48
N ARG A 226 11.68 -6.00 0.12
CA ARG A 226 12.04 -6.54 1.44
C ARG A 226 11.47 -5.74 2.61
N SER A 227 11.19 -4.45 2.41
CA SER A 227 10.51 -3.61 3.40
C SER A 227 9.11 -3.19 2.93
N SER A 228 8.14 -3.29 3.85
CA SER A 228 6.79 -2.75 3.68
C SER A 228 6.71 -1.24 3.93
N LEU A 229 7.73 -0.65 4.55
CA LEU A 229 7.82 0.78 4.83
C LEU A 229 8.25 1.53 3.55
N GLN A 230 7.55 2.62 3.23
CA GLN A 230 7.73 3.38 1.98
C GLN A 230 7.95 4.86 2.29
N ARG A 231 9.01 5.18 3.04
CA ARG A 231 9.24 6.53 3.61
C ARG A 231 9.57 7.56 2.54
N THR A 232 10.24 7.14 1.47
CA THR A 232 10.62 8.02 0.35
C THR A 232 9.57 8.09 -0.76
N ARG A 233 8.40 7.47 -0.58
CA ARG A 233 7.34 7.41 -1.60
C ARG A 233 6.81 8.79 -2.01
N SER A 234 6.75 9.75 -1.09
CA SER A 234 6.33 11.13 -1.43
C SER A 234 7.31 11.83 -2.36
N PHE A 235 8.59 11.46 -2.36
CA PHE A 235 9.57 12.05 -3.27
C PHE A 235 9.30 11.65 -4.72
N VAL A 236 8.94 10.38 -4.98
CA VAL A 236 8.47 9.93 -6.29
C VAL A 236 7.25 10.73 -6.73
N TYR A 237 6.31 10.95 -5.81
CA TYR A 237 5.09 11.69 -6.11
C TYR A 237 5.38 13.13 -6.50
N ALA A 238 6.21 13.80 -5.71
CA ALA A 238 6.62 15.17 -5.95
C ALA A 238 7.38 15.30 -7.28
N ALA A 239 8.35 14.39 -7.54
CA ALA A 239 9.16 14.38 -8.75
C ALA A 239 8.32 14.19 -10.02
N VAL A 240 7.43 13.20 -10.02
CA VAL A 240 6.53 12.94 -11.15
C VAL A 240 5.56 14.09 -11.36
N ALA A 241 4.96 14.62 -10.28
CA ALA A 241 4.04 15.75 -10.38
C ALA A 241 4.75 17.02 -10.89
N ALA A 242 5.99 17.27 -10.47
CA ALA A 242 6.77 18.41 -10.92
C ALA A 242 7.12 18.31 -12.41
N ALA A 243 7.57 17.14 -12.87
CA ALA A 243 7.82 16.89 -14.29
C ALA A 243 6.54 17.10 -15.11
N VAL A 244 5.40 16.58 -14.65
CA VAL A 244 4.10 16.76 -15.30
C VAL A 244 3.66 18.22 -15.30
N ALA A 245 3.80 18.94 -14.18
CA ALA A 245 3.45 20.36 -14.08
C ALA A 245 4.23 21.20 -15.10
N ARG A 246 5.53 20.95 -15.25
CA ARG A 246 6.36 21.68 -16.22
C ARG A 246 5.97 21.42 -17.66
N LEU A 247 5.54 20.20 -18.00
CA LEU A 247 5.03 19.88 -19.34
C LEU A 247 3.80 20.70 -19.72
N VAL A 248 2.95 21.01 -18.74
CA VAL A 248 1.75 21.85 -18.93
C VAL A 248 1.98 23.32 -18.59
N GLY A 249 3.24 23.75 -18.42
CA GLY A 249 3.62 25.15 -18.22
C GLY A 249 3.42 25.68 -16.80
N HIS A 250 3.36 24.80 -15.80
CA HIS A 250 3.21 25.17 -14.39
C HIS A 250 4.49 24.88 -13.60
N ASP A 251 4.86 25.83 -12.73
CA ASP A 251 5.94 25.68 -11.75
C ASP A 251 5.37 25.48 -10.32
N ARG A 252 4.21 24.82 -10.22
CA ARG A 252 3.53 24.54 -8.95
C ARG A 252 2.88 23.15 -8.94
N VAL A 253 2.95 22.47 -7.80
CA VAL A 253 2.18 21.25 -7.51
C VAL A 253 1.47 21.35 -6.18
N TRP A 254 0.27 20.77 -6.12
CA TRP A 254 -0.57 20.75 -4.93
C TRP A 254 -0.57 19.37 -4.28
N PHE A 255 -0.23 19.34 -2.99
CA PHE A 255 -0.47 18.25 -2.07
C PHE A 255 -1.73 18.55 -1.24
N TYR A 256 -2.42 17.51 -0.81
CA TYR A 256 -3.57 17.66 0.07
C TYR A 256 -3.49 16.63 1.19
N GLU A 257 -3.15 17.10 2.38
CA GLU A 257 -3.18 16.33 3.63
C GLU A 257 -3.49 17.28 4.78
N ASN A 258 -4.43 16.89 5.63
CA ASN A 258 -4.79 17.65 6.83
C ASN A 258 -3.57 17.93 7.73
N GLY A 259 -3.64 19.01 8.50
CA GLY A 259 -2.54 19.48 9.34
C GLY A 259 -2.15 18.53 10.46
N VAL A 260 -3.09 17.82 11.07
CA VAL A 260 -2.81 16.93 12.21
C VAL A 260 -1.89 15.78 11.80
N VAL A 261 -2.12 15.22 10.61
CA VAL A 261 -1.27 14.21 9.99
C VAL A 261 -0.03 14.84 9.35
N GLY A 262 -0.18 15.95 8.62
CA GLY A 262 0.90 16.59 7.87
C GLY A 262 2.02 17.17 8.74
N LEU A 263 1.69 17.80 9.87
CA LEU A 263 2.67 18.26 10.85
C LEU A 263 3.36 17.11 11.60
N ASN A 264 2.70 15.95 11.64
CA ASN A 264 3.27 14.68 12.10
C ASN A 264 3.93 14.76 13.49
N LEU A 265 3.25 15.40 14.46
CA LEU A 265 3.68 15.34 15.86
C LEU A 265 3.60 13.88 16.37
N PRO A 266 4.52 13.41 17.24
CA PRO A 266 4.52 12.03 17.76
C PRO A 266 3.26 11.67 18.56
N LEU A 267 2.57 10.57 18.20
CA LEU A 267 1.35 10.10 18.91
C LEU A 267 1.66 9.48 20.28
N SER A 268 2.88 9.02 20.46
CA SER A 268 3.43 8.56 21.73
C SER A 268 4.94 8.72 21.70
N ALA A 269 5.59 8.69 22.87
CA ALA A 269 7.04 8.72 22.99
C ALA A 269 7.76 7.55 22.28
N GLN A 270 7.03 6.50 21.90
CA GLN A 270 7.56 5.35 21.16
C GLN A 270 7.51 5.54 19.63
N VAL A 271 6.79 6.54 19.13
CA VAL A 271 6.66 6.87 17.70
C VAL A 271 7.49 8.12 17.39
N VAL A 272 8.81 7.99 17.53
CA VAL A 272 9.80 9.07 17.29
C VAL A 272 10.65 8.73 16.06
N GLY A 273 11.24 9.75 15.43
CA GLY A 273 12.17 9.56 14.31
C GLY A 273 11.47 9.07 13.03
N GLY A 274 12.15 8.22 12.26
CA GLY A 274 11.59 7.67 11.01
C GLY A 274 10.42 6.70 11.20
N ARG A 275 9.99 6.39 12.43
CA ARG A 275 8.77 5.60 12.70
C ARG A 275 7.51 6.36 12.31
N ALA A 276 7.56 7.69 12.32
CA ALA A 276 6.49 8.60 11.89
C ALA A 276 6.65 9.00 10.40
N THR A 277 5.57 9.03 9.61
CA THR A 277 5.62 9.39 8.18
C THR A 277 5.62 10.91 8.00
N ARG A 278 6.66 11.49 7.38
CA ARG A 278 6.79 12.95 7.15
C ARG A 278 6.42 13.36 5.71
N THR A 279 5.54 12.60 5.07
CA THR A 279 5.16 12.68 3.64
C THR A 279 4.83 14.09 3.17
N THR A 280 4.10 14.86 3.97
CA THR A 280 3.61 16.22 3.65
C THR A 280 4.05 17.25 4.70
N HIS A 281 5.10 16.94 5.47
CA HIS A 281 5.63 17.86 6.46
C HIS A 281 6.14 19.14 5.78
N PRO A 282 5.86 20.35 6.31
CA PRO A 282 6.23 21.62 5.68
C PRO A 282 7.71 21.69 5.25
N ARG A 283 8.64 21.28 6.12
CA ARG A 283 10.07 21.16 5.80
C ARG A 283 10.39 20.29 4.57
N VAL A 284 9.65 19.20 4.37
CA VAL A 284 9.82 18.33 3.19
C VAL A 284 9.29 19.03 1.94
N LEU A 285 8.09 19.62 2.01
CA LEU A 285 7.48 20.30 0.88
C LEU A 285 8.30 21.53 0.44
N ASN A 286 8.77 22.33 1.39
CA ASN A 286 9.69 23.45 1.13
C ASN A 286 11.03 22.96 0.56
N GLY A 287 11.54 21.83 1.05
CA GLY A 287 12.72 21.16 0.51
C GLY A 287 12.53 20.76 -0.97
N PHE A 288 11.39 20.15 -1.30
CA PHE A 288 11.03 19.83 -2.69
C PHE A 288 10.88 21.08 -3.55
N ALA A 289 10.19 22.12 -3.08
CA ALA A 289 10.02 23.38 -3.81
C ALA A 289 11.37 24.01 -4.17
N ARG A 290 12.28 24.12 -3.19
CA ARG A 290 13.64 24.63 -3.41
C ARG A 290 14.45 23.73 -4.34
N LEU A 291 14.37 22.41 -4.18
CA LEU A 291 15.10 21.44 -5.01
C LEU A 291 14.67 21.55 -6.47
N PHE A 292 13.37 21.55 -6.73
CA PHE A 292 12.83 21.69 -8.08
C PHE A 292 13.18 23.06 -8.65
N GLY A 293 13.19 24.11 -7.83
CA GLY A 293 13.61 25.43 -8.29
C GLY A 293 15.08 25.49 -8.73
N LEU A 294 15.98 24.85 -7.97
CA LEU A 294 17.39 24.74 -8.33
C LEU A 294 17.61 23.90 -9.61
N LEU A 295 16.94 22.74 -9.71
CA LEU A 295 17.06 21.85 -10.86
C LEU A 295 16.57 22.52 -12.15
N THR A 296 15.56 23.37 -12.05
CA THR A 296 14.89 23.96 -13.21
C THR A 296 15.36 25.38 -13.54
N GLY A 297 16.12 26.01 -12.63
CA GLY A 297 16.54 27.41 -12.74
C GLY A 297 15.40 28.42 -12.62
N ARG A 298 14.24 28.04 -12.09
CA ARG A 298 13.05 28.89 -11.95
C ARG A 298 12.41 28.71 -10.56
N PRO A 299 11.71 29.70 -10.00
CA PRO A 299 10.96 29.50 -8.77
C PRO A 299 9.92 28.38 -8.95
N PHE A 300 9.88 27.43 -8.01
CA PHE A 300 8.93 26.33 -8.01
C PHE A 300 8.21 26.25 -6.66
N ALA A 301 6.91 25.92 -6.65
CA ALA A 301 6.10 25.82 -5.44
C ALA A 301 5.55 24.40 -5.22
N VAL A 302 5.64 23.93 -3.98
CA VAL A 302 5.00 22.68 -3.52
C VAL A 302 4.15 23.02 -2.31
N GLU A 303 2.83 23.05 -2.48
CA GLU A 303 1.91 23.64 -1.50
C GLU A 303 0.96 22.59 -0.93
N ASN A 304 0.63 22.71 0.36
CA ASN A 304 -0.43 21.93 1.02
C ASN A 304 -1.42 22.89 1.72
N PRO A 305 -2.55 23.23 1.08
CA PRO A 305 -3.49 24.19 1.63
C PRO A 305 -4.23 23.67 2.87
N PHE A 306 -4.28 22.35 3.08
CA PHE A 306 -4.97 21.73 4.22
C PHE A 306 -4.11 21.59 5.47
N VAL A 307 -2.91 22.18 5.49
CA VAL A 307 -2.01 22.10 6.66
C VAL A 307 -2.58 22.74 7.93
N TRP A 308 -3.65 23.53 7.81
CA TRP A 308 -4.37 24.15 8.93
C TRP A 308 -5.78 23.60 9.14
N ASP A 309 -6.15 22.55 8.41
CA ASP A 309 -7.44 21.88 8.51
C ASP A 309 -7.30 20.59 9.32
N THR A 310 -8.32 20.24 10.10
CA THR A 310 -8.44 18.89 10.68
C THR A 310 -9.01 17.91 9.65
N LYS A 311 -8.96 16.61 9.92
CA LYS A 311 -9.64 15.61 9.07
C LYS A 311 -11.15 15.89 8.95
N ALA A 312 -11.77 16.38 10.02
CA ALA A 312 -13.19 16.74 9.98
C ALA A 312 -13.46 17.95 9.07
N ASP A 313 -12.58 18.97 9.07
CA ASP A 313 -12.68 20.10 8.13
C ASP A 313 -12.61 19.65 6.68
N VAL A 314 -11.64 18.78 6.37
CA VAL A 314 -11.48 18.16 5.06
C VAL A 314 -12.77 17.44 4.62
N VAL A 315 -13.40 16.68 5.52
CA VAL A 315 -14.69 16.00 5.23
C VAL A 315 -15.83 17.00 5.04
N ARG A 316 -15.92 18.04 5.88
CA ARG A 316 -16.94 19.09 5.75
C ARG A 316 -16.84 19.81 4.42
N ARG A 317 -15.63 20.04 3.88
CA ARG A 317 -15.43 20.62 2.54
C ARG A 317 -16.06 19.75 1.44
N ILE A 318 -15.86 18.42 1.50
CA ILE A 318 -16.46 17.49 0.53
C ILE A 318 -17.99 17.55 0.61
N ALA A 319 -18.53 17.49 1.83
CA ALA A 319 -19.97 17.51 2.05
C ALA A 319 -20.62 18.84 1.60
N ALA A 320 -19.99 19.97 1.94
CA ALA A 320 -20.46 21.31 1.55
C ALA A 320 -20.48 21.53 0.03
N ALA A 321 -19.61 20.84 -0.71
CA ALA A 321 -19.59 20.86 -2.17
C ALA A 321 -20.64 19.93 -2.82
N GLY A 322 -21.50 19.26 -2.02
CA GLY A 322 -22.47 18.28 -2.52
C GLY A 322 -21.84 16.95 -2.94
N CYS A 323 -20.58 16.72 -2.62
CA CYS A 323 -19.80 15.53 -3.01
C CYS A 323 -19.74 14.45 -1.91
N GLY A 324 -20.59 14.56 -0.88
CA GLY A 324 -20.65 13.63 0.25
C GLY A 324 -20.62 12.14 -0.14
N PRO A 325 -21.42 11.66 -1.11
CA PRO A 325 -21.40 10.27 -1.55
C PRO A 325 -20.03 9.76 -2.04
N LEU A 326 -19.13 10.63 -2.49
CA LEU A 326 -17.79 10.24 -2.94
C LEU A 326 -16.90 9.74 -1.79
N ILE A 327 -17.22 10.10 -0.53
CA ILE A 327 -16.47 9.67 0.66
C ILE A 327 -16.37 8.14 0.73
N GLU A 328 -17.45 7.43 0.39
CA GLU A 328 -17.53 5.96 0.49
C GLU A 328 -16.49 5.26 -0.39
N PHE A 329 -16.15 5.84 -1.54
CA PHE A 329 -15.23 5.25 -2.50
C PHE A 329 -13.75 5.56 -2.18
N SER A 330 -13.49 6.54 -1.30
CA SER A 330 -12.13 6.94 -0.90
C SER A 330 -11.47 5.94 0.06
N SER A 331 -10.13 5.84 -0.01
CA SER A 331 -9.35 4.85 0.73
C SER A 331 -8.19 5.49 1.49
N SER A 332 -8.24 5.47 2.83
CA SER A 332 -7.19 6.04 3.70
C SER A 332 -6.31 4.97 4.37
N CYS A 333 -6.68 3.69 4.30
CA CYS A 333 -5.98 2.61 5.00
C CYS A 333 -4.51 2.43 4.53
N VAL A 334 -3.57 2.34 5.48
CA VAL A 334 -2.15 2.05 5.22
C VAL A 334 -1.92 0.56 4.95
N GLU A 335 -2.65 -0.30 5.66
CA GLU A 335 -2.57 -1.76 5.53
C GLU A 335 -3.39 -2.21 4.31
N THR A 336 -2.90 -1.95 3.10
CA THR A 336 -3.63 -2.27 1.85
C THR A 336 -3.53 -3.74 1.45
N TRP A 337 -2.61 -4.50 2.05
CA TRP A 337 -2.46 -5.93 1.80
C TRP A 337 -3.54 -6.71 2.55
N GLY A 338 -4.16 -7.70 1.89
CA GLY A 338 -5.22 -8.53 2.48
C GLY A 338 -6.61 -7.87 2.62
N ARG A 339 -6.78 -6.61 2.18
CA ARG A 339 -8.10 -5.93 2.21
C ARG A 339 -9.03 -6.46 1.13
N THR A 340 -10.32 -6.57 1.44
CA THR A 340 -11.37 -7.04 0.51
C THR A 340 -12.15 -5.85 -0.07
N VAL A 341 -13.01 -6.13 -1.06
CA VAL A 341 -13.95 -5.12 -1.61
C VAL A 341 -14.96 -4.68 -0.55
N GLU A 342 -15.39 -5.62 0.29
CA GLU A 342 -16.34 -5.39 1.38
C GLU A 342 -15.71 -4.59 2.52
N HIS A 343 -14.47 -4.92 2.92
CA HIS A 343 -13.72 -4.28 4.01
C HIS A 343 -12.45 -3.58 3.50
N PRO A 344 -12.59 -2.42 2.83
CA PRO A 344 -11.44 -1.68 2.32
C PRO A 344 -10.58 -1.04 3.42
N HIS A 345 -11.12 -0.85 4.63
CA HIS A 345 -10.43 -0.25 5.76
C HIS A 345 -10.24 -1.26 6.89
N CYS A 346 -9.07 -1.29 7.53
CA CYS A 346 -8.85 -2.20 8.66
C CYS A 346 -9.48 -1.71 9.97
N GLY A 347 -9.76 -0.40 10.10
CA GLY A 347 -10.31 0.17 11.35
C GLY A 347 -9.33 0.23 12.53
N ALA A 348 -8.08 -0.19 12.33
CA ALA A 348 -7.08 -0.28 13.40
C ALA A 348 -5.80 0.55 13.17
N CYS A 349 -5.46 0.88 11.92
CA CYS A 349 -4.31 1.74 11.65
C CYS A 349 -4.63 3.21 11.95
N SER A 350 -3.59 4.02 12.19
CA SER A 350 -3.73 5.45 12.52
C SER A 350 -4.56 6.23 11.50
N GLN A 351 -4.40 5.95 10.21
CA GLN A 351 -5.16 6.61 9.14
C GLN A 351 -6.64 6.18 9.10
N CYS A 352 -6.97 4.96 9.51
CA CYS A 352 -8.36 4.51 9.63
C CYS A 352 -9.03 5.13 10.86
N VAL A 353 -8.31 5.20 11.99
CA VAL A 353 -8.78 5.85 13.22
C VAL A 353 -9.06 7.33 12.94
N ASP A 354 -8.09 8.05 12.35
CA ASP A 354 -8.22 9.47 12.05
C ASP A 354 -9.33 9.76 11.02
N ARG A 355 -9.43 8.94 9.95
CA ARG A 355 -10.56 9.00 9.00
C ARG A 355 -11.89 8.87 9.73
N ARG A 356 -12.04 7.85 10.58
CA ARG A 356 -13.32 7.53 11.20
C ARG A 356 -13.75 8.60 12.20
N PHE A 357 -12.82 9.09 13.03
CA PHE A 357 -13.08 10.24 13.89
C PHE A 357 -13.43 11.49 13.07
N GLY A 358 -12.68 11.81 12.01
CA GLY A 358 -12.95 12.96 11.15
C GLY A 358 -14.33 12.93 10.48
N VAL A 359 -14.73 11.78 9.93
CA VAL A 359 -16.05 11.60 9.30
C VAL A 359 -17.18 11.76 10.32
N LEU A 360 -17.06 11.14 11.49
CA LEU A 360 -18.07 11.24 12.55
C LEU A 360 -18.18 12.68 13.08
N ALA A 361 -17.05 13.36 13.30
CA ALA A 361 -17.01 14.76 13.75
C ALA A 361 -17.56 15.74 12.70
N ALA A 362 -17.56 15.36 11.43
CA ALA A 362 -18.15 16.12 10.32
C ALA A 362 -19.65 15.79 10.11
N GLY A 363 -20.23 14.85 10.86
CA GLY A 363 -21.61 14.42 10.70
C GLY A 363 -21.86 13.64 9.40
N GLN A 364 -20.84 13.04 8.79
CA GLN A 364 -20.93 12.37 7.49
C GLN A 364 -20.96 10.85 7.60
N ALA A 365 -21.40 10.30 8.73
CA ALA A 365 -21.45 8.86 8.99
C ALA A 365 -22.23 8.07 7.91
N GLY A 366 -23.28 8.69 7.33
CA GLY A 366 -24.09 8.09 6.26
C GLY A 366 -23.32 7.83 4.96
N HIS A 367 -22.24 8.57 4.70
CA HIS A 367 -21.39 8.41 3.51
C HIS A 367 -20.10 7.61 3.78
N ASP A 368 -19.92 7.12 4.99
CA ASP A 368 -18.81 6.26 5.40
C ASP A 368 -19.38 5.16 6.30
N PRO A 369 -20.01 4.11 5.75
CA PRO A 369 -20.72 3.16 6.59
C PRO A 369 -19.75 2.24 7.36
N GLY A 370 -20.07 1.94 8.61
CA GLY A 370 -19.21 1.14 9.52
C GLY A 370 -18.84 -0.24 8.97
N ARG A 371 -19.73 -0.87 8.18
CA ARG A 371 -19.48 -2.15 7.48
C ARG A 371 -18.25 -2.15 6.56
N ARG A 372 -17.72 -0.98 6.20
CA ARG A 372 -16.52 -0.83 5.36
C ARG A 372 -15.22 -1.02 6.16
N TYR A 373 -15.33 -1.21 7.47
CA TYR A 373 -14.23 -1.37 8.41
C TYR A 373 -14.25 -2.80 8.98
N GLU A 374 -13.10 -3.46 8.98
CA GLU A 374 -12.96 -4.77 9.65
C GLU A 374 -13.13 -4.65 11.17
N VAL A 375 -12.56 -3.59 11.76
CA VAL A 375 -12.70 -3.28 13.19
C VAL A 375 -13.53 -2.01 13.36
N ASP A 376 -14.68 -2.12 14.01
CA ASP A 376 -15.49 -0.95 14.39
C ASP A 376 -14.72 -0.03 15.34
N LEU A 377 -14.89 1.28 15.22
CA LEU A 377 -14.13 2.25 16.00
C LEU A 377 -14.40 2.11 17.50
N PHE A 378 -15.68 1.99 17.88
CA PHE A 378 -16.12 2.08 19.26
C PHE A 378 -16.15 0.72 19.95
N THR A 379 -16.72 -0.27 19.27
CA THR A 379 -17.10 -1.56 19.85
C THR A 379 -16.31 -2.75 19.32
N GLY A 380 -15.50 -2.54 18.28
CA GLY A 380 -14.63 -3.58 17.74
C GLY A 380 -13.50 -3.94 18.70
N PRO A 381 -13.20 -5.24 18.92
CA PRO A 381 -12.11 -5.68 19.77
C PRO A 381 -10.76 -5.25 19.18
N ARG A 382 -9.79 -4.98 20.05
CA ARG A 382 -8.42 -4.59 19.69
C ARG A 382 -7.43 -5.36 20.56
N GLY A 383 -6.87 -6.43 20.00
CA GLY A 383 -5.79 -7.19 20.64
C GLY A 383 -4.59 -6.33 21.03
N GLU A 384 -3.70 -6.91 21.83
CA GLU A 384 -2.48 -6.24 22.28
C GLU A 384 -1.60 -5.78 21.10
N GLY A 385 -0.78 -4.76 21.34
CA GLY A 385 0.17 -4.24 20.35
C GLY A 385 -0.32 -3.00 19.60
N LYS A 386 0.11 -2.86 18.34
CA LYS A 386 0.12 -1.57 17.60
C LYS A 386 -1.25 -0.89 17.51
N ALA A 387 -2.32 -1.64 17.31
CA ALA A 387 -3.69 -1.11 17.16
C ALA A 387 -4.16 -0.40 18.45
N ARG A 388 -4.01 -1.04 19.60
CA ARG A 388 -4.39 -0.48 20.90
C ARG A 388 -3.55 0.73 21.28
N HIS A 389 -2.22 0.65 21.10
CA HIS A 389 -1.31 1.78 21.36
C HIS A 389 -1.61 3.00 20.47
N THR A 390 -1.93 2.77 19.20
CA THR A 390 -2.30 3.84 18.27
C THR A 390 -3.55 4.56 18.75
N LEU A 391 -4.58 3.82 19.13
CA LEU A 391 -5.82 4.40 19.61
C LEU A 391 -5.63 5.13 20.95
N ALA A 392 -4.93 4.51 21.90
CA ALA A 392 -4.65 5.10 23.20
C ALA A 392 -3.85 6.40 23.08
N GLY A 393 -2.79 6.43 22.27
CA GLY A 393 -2.00 7.64 22.01
C GLY A 393 -2.81 8.74 21.31
N TYR A 394 -3.71 8.35 20.39
CA TYR A 394 -4.61 9.29 19.72
C TYR A 394 -5.58 9.97 20.70
N LEU A 395 -6.17 9.20 21.62
CA LEU A 395 -7.07 9.73 22.65
C LEU A 395 -6.33 10.54 23.73
N ALA A 396 -5.19 10.03 24.21
CA ALA A 396 -4.37 10.69 25.23
C ALA A 396 -3.94 12.08 24.78
N ARG A 397 -3.46 12.21 23.53
CA ARG A 397 -3.11 13.51 22.97
C ARG A 397 -4.28 14.49 22.99
N ALA A 398 -5.46 14.06 22.55
CA ALA A 398 -6.63 14.94 22.52
C ALA A 398 -6.95 15.47 23.94
N GLU A 399 -6.79 14.63 24.95
CA GLU A 399 -6.98 15.05 26.34
C GLU A 399 -5.87 15.99 26.84
N GLU A 400 -4.60 15.65 26.60
CA GLU A 400 -3.42 16.46 26.97
C GLU A 400 -3.50 17.89 26.41
N VAL A 401 -3.77 18.02 25.11
CA VAL A 401 -3.89 19.33 24.42
C VAL A 401 -4.91 20.24 25.11
N ARG A 402 -5.99 19.66 25.64
CA ARG A 402 -7.07 20.38 26.30
C ARG A 402 -6.74 20.71 27.76
N GLN A 403 -6.14 19.79 28.49
CA GLN A 403 -5.84 19.96 29.91
C GLN A 403 -4.66 20.89 30.16
N ASP A 404 -3.60 20.77 29.36
CA ASP A 404 -2.31 21.39 29.64
C ASP A 404 -2.14 22.82 29.12
N GLY A 405 -3.11 23.29 28.33
CA GLY A 405 -3.04 24.59 27.67
C GLY A 405 -1.86 24.71 26.67
N PRO A 406 -1.61 25.92 26.14
CA PRO A 406 -0.57 26.14 25.14
C PRO A 406 0.84 25.80 25.65
N ALA A 407 1.19 26.24 26.86
CA ALA A 407 2.54 26.06 27.40
C ALA A 407 2.88 24.58 27.61
N GLY A 408 1.95 23.80 28.16
CA GLY A 408 2.17 22.37 28.35
C GLY A 408 2.17 21.59 27.03
N PHE A 409 1.37 22.00 26.05
CA PHE A 409 1.41 21.44 24.70
C PHE A 409 2.82 21.57 24.06
N PHE A 410 3.40 22.77 24.06
CA PHE A 410 4.74 22.97 23.47
C PHE A 410 5.85 22.30 24.26
N ARG A 411 5.70 22.18 25.59
CA ARG A 411 6.64 21.43 26.44
C ARG A 411 6.66 19.93 26.09
N ARG A 412 5.50 19.34 25.79
CA ARG A 412 5.39 17.92 25.41
C ARG A 412 5.72 17.67 23.94
N HIS A 413 5.44 18.63 23.07
CA HIS A 413 5.64 18.52 21.62
C HIS A 413 6.68 19.52 21.12
N GLY A 414 7.93 19.38 21.58
CA GLY A 414 9.05 20.22 21.16
C GLY A 414 9.34 20.14 19.64
N GLU A 415 8.87 19.08 18.98
CA GLU A 415 8.94 18.92 17.52
C GLU A 415 8.24 20.03 16.75
N VAL A 416 7.29 20.76 17.37
CA VAL A 416 6.68 21.94 16.76
C VAL A 416 7.73 22.96 16.34
N GLY A 417 8.89 23.04 17.02
CA GLY A 417 10.00 23.90 16.61
C GLY A 417 10.46 23.67 15.17
N ARG A 418 10.34 22.44 14.65
CA ARG A 418 10.68 22.09 13.26
C ARG A 418 9.68 22.61 12.23
N VAL A 419 8.50 23.04 12.68
CA VAL A 419 7.42 23.59 11.86
C VAL A 419 7.48 25.11 11.84
N LEU A 420 7.89 25.75 12.93
CA LEU A 420 7.85 27.21 13.08
C LEU A 420 8.63 27.95 12.00
N ALA A 421 9.79 27.42 11.60
CA ALA A 421 10.66 28.02 10.58
C ALA A 421 10.18 27.80 9.14
N GLU A 422 9.16 26.97 8.94
CA GLU A 422 8.72 26.52 7.61
C GLU A 422 7.56 27.33 7.05
N PHE A 423 7.05 28.30 7.82
CA PHE A 423 5.97 29.19 7.43
C PHE A 423 6.41 30.66 7.49
N PRO A 424 5.89 31.51 6.59
CA PRO A 424 6.14 32.94 6.67
C PRO A 424 5.48 33.55 7.92
N GLY A 425 6.11 34.59 8.47
CA GLY A 425 5.61 35.36 9.61
C GLY A 425 6.33 35.06 10.93
N ALA A 426 5.82 35.65 12.02
CA ALA A 426 6.43 35.50 13.34
C ALA A 426 6.27 34.06 13.87
N PRO A 427 7.32 33.42 14.42
CA PRO A 427 7.23 32.06 14.98
C PRO A 427 6.10 31.89 16.01
N ALA A 428 5.84 32.92 16.82
CA ALA A 428 4.76 32.92 17.80
C ALA A 428 3.36 32.80 17.16
N ALA A 429 3.14 33.44 16.00
CA ALA A 429 1.88 33.35 15.27
C ALA A 429 1.69 31.96 14.65
N VAL A 430 2.77 31.37 14.11
CA VAL A 430 2.75 30.00 13.60
C VAL A 430 2.46 29.00 14.73
N ALA A 431 3.14 29.16 15.88
CA ALA A 431 2.90 28.34 17.06
C ALA A 431 1.43 28.41 17.52
N ALA A 432 0.85 29.61 17.59
CA ALA A 432 -0.56 29.80 17.94
C ALA A 432 -1.50 29.06 16.97
N ARG A 433 -1.22 29.07 15.67
CA ARG A 433 -2.01 28.32 14.67
C ARG A 433 -1.87 26.80 14.82
N VAL A 434 -0.66 26.30 15.11
CA VAL A 434 -0.44 24.89 15.40
C VAL A 434 -1.25 24.48 16.62
N TYR A 435 -1.18 25.21 17.73
CA TYR A 435 -1.97 24.91 18.92
C TYR A 435 -3.47 24.97 18.64
N ALA A 436 -3.95 25.98 17.91
CA ALA A 436 -5.35 26.12 17.54
C ALA A 436 -5.87 24.92 16.72
N LEU A 437 -5.07 24.42 15.77
CA LEU A 437 -5.38 23.21 14.99
C LEU A 437 -5.53 21.99 15.90
N TYR A 438 -4.57 21.73 16.79
CA TYR A 438 -4.62 20.57 17.69
C TYR A 438 -5.74 20.70 18.73
N LEU A 439 -6.02 21.90 19.22
CA LEU A 439 -7.12 22.16 20.15
C LEU A 439 -8.49 21.92 19.47
N LYS A 440 -8.63 22.35 18.22
CA LYS A 440 -9.82 22.06 17.42
C LYS A 440 -9.99 20.56 17.22
N HIS A 441 -8.93 19.87 16.81
CA HIS A 441 -8.92 18.42 16.64
C HIS A 441 -9.30 17.68 17.94
N ALA A 442 -8.74 18.09 19.08
CA ALA A 442 -9.06 17.52 20.38
C ALA A 442 -10.56 17.63 20.71
N ARG A 443 -11.18 18.79 20.46
CA ARG A 443 -12.63 18.99 20.65
C ARG A 443 -13.46 18.07 19.77
N GLU A 444 -13.05 17.86 18.52
CA GLU A 444 -13.71 16.95 17.58
C GLU A 444 -13.64 15.50 18.05
N VAL A 445 -12.45 15.05 18.48
CA VAL A 445 -12.26 13.69 19.04
C VAL A 445 -13.14 13.47 20.27
N GLN A 446 -13.19 14.43 21.19
CA GLN A 446 -14.02 14.34 22.39
C GLN A 446 -15.53 14.32 22.06
N ALA A 447 -15.97 15.13 21.11
CA ALA A 447 -17.38 15.14 20.70
C ALA A 447 -17.80 13.76 20.15
N VAL A 448 -16.99 13.18 19.27
CA VAL A 448 -17.20 11.84 18.71
C VAL A 448 -17.15 10.77 19.80
N LEU A 449 -16.22 10.88 20.75
CA LEU A 449 -16.12 9.96 21.87
C LEU A 449 -17.39 9.97 22.73
N ARG A 450 -17.90 11.15 23.11
CA ARG A 450 -19.15 11.27 23.88
C ARG A 450 -20.34 10.67 23.15
N GLN A 451 -20.45 10.92 21.85
CA GLN A 451 -21.50 10.33 21.00
C GLN A 451 -21.42 8.80 20.97
N GLY A 452 -20.21 8.26 20.78
CA GLY A 452 -19.97 6.82 20.75
C GLY A 452 -20.27 6.14 22.09
N LEU A 453 -19.86 6.76 23.21
CA LEU A 453 -20.17 6.27 24.55
C LEU A 453 -21.68 6.24 24.82
N ALA A 454 -22.39 7.32 24.46
CA ALA A 454 -23.84 7.38 24.61
C ALA A 454 -24.55 6.30 23.77
N ALA A 455 -24.11 6.09 22.52
CA ALA A 455 -24.66 5.06 21.64
C ALA A 455 -24.36 3.63 22.13
N ALA A 456 -23.25 3.43 22.85
CA ALA A 456 -22.82 2.14 23.37
C ALA A 456 -23.35 1.85 24.79
N ALA A 457 -24.00 2.82 25.46
CA ALA A 457 -24.47 2.69 26.83
C ALA A 457 -25.34 1.43 27.08
N PRO A 458 -26.31 1.06 26.22
CA PRO A 458 -27.09 -0.17 26.42
C PRO A 458 -26.24 -1.44 26.44
N ARG A 459 -25.15 -1.45 25.68
CA ARG A 459 -24.20 -2.58 25.58
C ARG A 459 -23.16 -2.60 26.71
N LEU A 460 -23.04 -1.49 27.45
CA LEU A 460 -22.28 -1.45 28.70
C LEU A 460 -23.10 -2.06 29.83
N ASP A 461 -24.39 -1.77 29.88
CA ASP A 461 -25.32 -2.25 30.91
C ASP A 461 -25.46 -3.78 30.88
N ASP A 462 -25.59 -4.37 29.68
CA ASP A 462 -25.68 -5.82 29.49
C ASP A 462 -24.31 -6.55 29.48
N ARG A 463 -23.21 -5.79 29.61
CA ARG A 463 -21.82 -6.27 29.56
C ARG A 463 -21.47 -7.04 28.27
N SER A 464 -22.11 -6.70 27.14
CA SER A 464 -21.86 -7.36 25.85
C SER A 464 -20.61 -6.85 25.11
N LEU A 465 -19.92 -5.84 25.63
CA LEU A 465 -18.77 -5.21 24.96
C LEU A 465 -17.46 -5.91 25.33
N ASP A 466 -16.64 -6.14 24.32
CA ASP A 466 -15.30 -6.68 24.52
C ASP A 466 -14.43 -5.72 25.35
N ALA A 467 -13.67 -6.24 26.31
CA ALA A 467 -12.86 -5.45 27.22
C ALA A 467 -11.76 -4.63 26.51
N SER A 468 -11.37 -5.03 25.30
CA SER A 468 -10.37 -4.37 24.49
C SER A 468 -10.93 -3.33 23.49
N CYS A 469 -12.26 -3.17 23.42
CA CYS A 469 -12.87 -2.16 22.57
C CYS A 469 -12.68 -0.74 23.15
N LEU A 470 -12.75 0.28 22.29
CA LEU A 470 -12.53 1.68 22.67
C LEU A 470 -13.42 2.12 23.84
N VAL A 471 -14.70 1.76 23.79
CA VAL A 471 -15.67 2.14 24.82
C VAL A 471 -15.25 1.61 26.20
N ARG A 472 -14.85 0.33 26.30
CA ARG A 472 -14.36 -0.25 27.56
C ARG A 472 -13.03 0.35 28.00
N LEU A 473 -12.10 0.60 27.06
CA LEU A 473 -10.82 1.24 27.37
C LEU A 473 -10.95 2.65 27.95
N VAL A 474 -12.01 3.37 27.61
CA VAL A 474 -12.27 4.73 28.11
C VAL A 474 -13.03 4.72 29.43
N VAL A 475 -14.08 3.88 29.55
CA VAL A 475 -14.92 3.81 30.76
C VAL A 475 -14.20 3.10 31.91
N ASP A 476 -13.35 2.13 31.58
CA ASP A 476 -12.71 1.26 32.56
C ASP A 476 -11.24 1.01 32.20
N PRO A 477 -10.38 2.03 32.37
CA PRO A 477 -8.97 1.91 32.00
C PRO A 477 -8.22 0.88 32.87
N GLN A 478 -8.74 0.54 34.05
CA GLN A 478 -8.15 -0.40 35.00
C GLN A 478 -8.73 -1.82 34.90
N SER A 479 -9.97 -2.01 34.44
CA SER A 479 -10.53 -3.35 34.24
C SER A 479 -10.12 -4.00 32.93
N ALA A 480 -9.19 -3.45 32.15
CA ALA A 480 -8.59 -4.26 31.11
C ALA A 480 -8.02 -5.47 31.85
N PRO A 481 -8.64 -6.67 31.77
CA PRO A 481 -8.10 -7.80 32.47
C PRO A 481 -6.68 -7.95 31.91
N PRO A 482 -5.65 -8.30 32.71
CA PRO A 482 -4.58 -9.07 32.10
C PRO A 482 -5.32 -10.20 31.39
N LEU A 483 -5.21 -10.22 30.06
CA LEU A 483 -6.05 -11.12 29.27
C LEU A 483 -5.96 -12.50 29.91
N PRO A 484 -7.08 -13.16 30.26
CA PRO A 484 -7.01 -14.61 30.36
C PRO A 484 -6.43 -15.03 29.01
N SER A 485 -5.28 -15.70 29.05
CA SER A 485 -4.60 -16.18 27.85
C SER A 485 -5.69 -16.71 26.92
N PRO A 486 -5.86 -16.19 25.69
CA PRO A 486 -6.87 -16.70 24.78
C PRO A 486 -6.70 -18.22 24.76
N PRO A 487 -7.78 -19.02 24.82
CA PRO A 487 -7.65 -20.48 24.86
C PRO A 487 -6.68 -20.84 23.76
N ALA A 488 -5.52 -21.38 24.15
CA ALA A 488 -4.35 -21.37 23.30
C ALA A 488 -4.75 -22.03 21.99
N GLY A 489 -4.97 -21.23 20.94
CA GLY A 489 -5.30 -21.79 19.64
C GLY A 489 -4.21 -22.81 19.33
N PRO A 490 -4.47 -23.84 18.50
CA PRO A 490 -3.55 -24.95 18.26
C PRO A 490 -2.09 -24.48 18.10
N ARG A 491 -1.17 -24.86 19.00
CA ARG A 491 0.18 -24.26 19.10
C ARG A 491 0.92 -24.21 17.77
N ASN A 492 0.64 -25.16 16.86
CA ASN A 492 1.12 -25.14 15.48
C ASN A 492 -0.04 -25.12 14.49
N VAL A 493 -0.03 -24.19 13.55
CA VAL A 493 -1.04 -24.02 12.49
C VAL A 493 -0.32 -23.85 11.16
N ILE A 494 -0.78 -24.56 10.13
CA ILE A 494 -0.44 -24.26 8.74
C ILE A 494 -1.74 -24.28 7.94
N ALA A 495 -2.16 -23.11 7.45
CA ALA A 495 -3.44 -22.95 6.79
C ALA A 495 -3.34 -21.99 5.61
N ARG A 496 -3.93 -22.36 4.48
CA ARG A 496 -4.00 -21.50 3.30
C ARG A 496 -5.05 -20.40 3.52
N ARG A 497 -4.71 -19.14 3.19
CA ARG A 497 -5.55 -17.94 3.34
C ARG A 497 -5.48 -17.08 2.09
N GLY A 498 -6.57 -17.04 1.33
CA GLY A 498 -6.62 -16.31 0.05
C GLY A 498 -5.50 -16.78 -0.89
N ARG A 499 -4.57 -15.87 -1.25
CA ARG A 499 -3.39 -16.17 -2.08
C ARG A 499 -2.10 -16.31 -1.25
N GLY A 500 -2.18 -16.83 -0.03
CA GLY A 500 -1.05 -17.00 0.87
C GLY A 500 -1.24 -18.10 1.91
N TRP A 501 -0.26 -18.24 2.79
CA TRP A 501 -0.20 -19.27 3.83
C TRP A 501 -0.01 -18.61 5.18
N PHE A 502 -0.91 -18.90 6.12
CA PHE A 502 -0.76 -18.53 7.52
C PHE A 502 -0.06 -19.67 8.25
N ILE A 503 1.02 -19.36 8.96
CA ILE A 503 1.77 -20.33 9.76
C ILE A 503 2.00 -19.78 11.15
N ARG A 504 1.75 -20.62 12.16
CA ARG A 504 2.07 -20.36 13.55
C ARG A 504 2.79 -21.58 14.12
N PHE A 505 3.80 -21.37 14.94
CA PHE A 505 4.57 -22.45 15.57
C PHE A 505 4.79 -22.20 17.06
N ALA A 506 4.77 -23.27 17.85
CA ALA A 506 5.00 -23.29 19.29
C ALA A 506 4.13 -22.33 20.14
N GLY A 507 3.07 -21.75 19.57
CA GLY A 507 2.24 -20.72 20.21
C GLY A 507 2.71 -19.28 20.00
N GLY A 508 3.72 -19.04 19.15
CA GLY A 508 4.20 -17.70 18.80
C GLY A 508 3.24 -16.89 17.92
N GLU A 509 3.70 -15.73 17.42
CA GLU A 509 2.94 -14.90 16.50
C GLU A 509 2.70 -15.65 15.17
N GLY A 510 1.49 -15.54 14.62
CA GLY A 510 1.16 -16.16 13.34
C GLY A 510 1.57 -15.27 12.17
N LEU A 511 2.36 -15.80 11.25
CA LEU A 511 2.91 -15.07 10.11
C LEU A 511 2.25 -15.47 8.79
N PHE A 512 2.18 -14.53 7.86
CA PHE A 512 1.62 -14.75 6.52
C PHE A 512 2.71 -14.80 5.46
N TYR A 513 2.68 -15.85 4.66
CA TYR A 513 3.60 -16.12 3.57
C TYR A 513 2.87 -16.11 2.21
N PRO A 514 3.56 -15.81 1.10
CA PRO A 514 2.96 -15.84 -0.23
C PRO A 514 2.57 -17.27 -0.66
N ASP A 515 1.63 -17.41 -1.61
CA ASP A 515 1.28 -18.70 -2.20
C ASP A 515 2.44 -19.24 -3.05
N ASP A 516 3.28 -20.06 -2.41
CA ASP A 516 4.39 -20.76 -3.00
C ASP A 516 4.17 -22.28 -2.92
N LEU A 517 4.62 -22.99 -3.95
CA LEU A 517 4.50 -24.45 -4.04
C LEU A 517 5.16 -25.17 -2.86
N GLY A 518 6.21 -24.60 -2.27
CA GLY A 518 6.86 -25.13 -1.08
C GLY A 518 5.93 -25.24 0.12
N PHE A 519 5.03 -24.28 0.33
CA PHE A 519 4.06 -24.33 1.42
C PHE A 519 2.97 -25.38 1.22
N TRP A 520 2.62 -25.69 -0.03
CA TRP A 520 1.73 -26.83 -0.32
C TRP A 520 2.36 -28.17 0.07
N TYR A 521 3.65 -28.34 -0.19
CA TYR A 521 4.38 -29.54 0.25
C TYR A 521 4.51 -29.58 1.78
N LEU A 522 4.82 -28.45 2.42
CA LEU A 522 4.90 -28.36 3.88
C LEU A 522 3.55 -28.65 4.53
N ASP A 523 2.44 -28.11 4.02
CA ASP A 523 1.10 -28.41 4.52
C ASP A 523 0.79 -29.91 4.50
N HIS A 524 1.16 -30.60 3.41
CA HIS A 524 0.97 -32.04 3.30
C HIS A 524 1.81 -32.79 4.33
N VAL A 525 3.11 -32.49 4.38
CA VAL A 525 4.09 -33.23 5.19
C VAL A 525 3.92 -32.96 6.69
N LEU A 526 3.61 -31.73 7.10
CA LEU A 526 3.42 -31.35 8.50
C LEU A 526 2.12 -31.91 9.09
N ARG A 527 1.13 -32.23 8.24
CA ARG A 527 -0.12 -32.88 8.66
C ARG A 527 -0.03 -34.39 8.76
N THR A 528 1.05 -34.99 8.28
CA THR A 528 1.31 -36.44 8.34
C THR A 528 2.66 -36.68 9.03
N PRO A 529 2.80 -36.33 10.33
CA PRO A 529 4.03 -36.60 11.06
C PRO A 529 4.34 -38.10 11.08
N ASP A 530 5.63 -38.44 11.11
CA ASP A 530 6.18 -39.79 11.15
C ASP A 530 5.91 -40.66 9.91
N VAL A 531 5.26 -40.10 8.88
CA VAL A 531 5.06 -40.75 7.58
C VAL A 531 6.23 -40.44 6.65
N VAL A 532 6.80 -41.49 6.04
CA VAL A 532 7.81 -41.37 4.99
C VAL A 532 7.10 -41.44 3.64
N VAL A 533 7.13 -40.35 2.87
CA VAL A 533 6.43 -40.26 1.58
C VAL A 533 7.45 -40.24 0.44
N PRO A 534 7.35 -41.10 -0.59
CA PRO A 534 8.17 -40.97 -1.79
C PRO A 534 7.96 -39.60 -2.45
N THR A 535 9.04 -38.93 -2.86
CA THR A 535 8.98 -37.53 -3.35
C THR A 535 8.10 -37.37 -4.59
N GLN A 536 7.99 -38.41 -5.41
CA GLN A 536 7.12 -38.44 -6.58
C GLN A 536 5.64 -38.51 -6.21
N ASP A 537 5.30 -39.29 -5.18
CA ASP A 537 3.93 -39.44 -4.68
C ASP A 537 3.48 -38.17 -3.97
N LEU A 538 4.39 -37.52 -3.23
CA LEU A 538 4.14 -36.20 -2.67
C LEU A 538 3.86 -35.14 -3.76
N ASP A 539 4.68 -35.12 -4.83
CA ASP A 539 4.46 -34.23 -5.98
C ASP A 539 3.13 -34.52 -6.68
N ALA A 540 2.82 -35.81 -6.90
CA ALA A 540 1.58 -36.24 -7.52
C ALA A 540 0.35 -35.90 -6.67
N ALA A 541 0.40 -36.11 -5.35
CA ALA A 541 -0.70 -35.80 -4.43
C ALA A 541 -0.96 -34.29 -4.34
N VAL A 542 0.10 -33.48 -4.21
CA VAL A 542 -0.01 -32.01 -4.15
C VAL A 542 -0.47 -31.44 -5.48
N ARG A 543 0.09 -31.90 -6.61
CA ARG A 543 -0.37 -31.49 -7.94
C ARG A 543 -1.78 -31.98 -8.24
N GLY A 544 -2.16 -33.17 -7.79
CA GLY A 544 -3.50 -33.72 -7.88
C GLY A 544 -4.50 -32.89 -7.10
N ARG A 545 -4.16 -32.43 -5.90
CA ARG A 545 -4.96 -31.50 -5.09
C ARG A 545 -5.10 -30.14 -5.79
N GLN A 546 -4.01 -29.59 -6.33
CA GLN A 546 -4.04 -28.37 -7.14
C GLN A 546 -4.82 -28.54 -8.45
N ALA A 547 -4.76 -29.71 -9.08
CA ALA A 547 -5.46 -30.03 -10.31
C ALA A 547 -6.95 -30.25 -10.05
N ALA A 548 -7.35 -30.90 -8.97
CA ALA A 548 -8.76 -31.07 -8.58
C ALA A 548 -9.43 -29.73 -8.25
N ILE A 549 -8.72 -28.82 -7.57
CA ILE A 549 -9.19 -27.45 -7.35
C ILE A 549 -9.31 -26.72 -8.69
N ARG A 550 -8.28 -26.75 -9.55
CA ARG A 550 -8.31 -26.15 -10.89
C ARG A 550 -9.35 -26.78 -11.83
N GLN A 551 -9.62 -28.08 -11.70
CA GLN A 551 -10.58 -28.85 -12.50
C GLN A 551 -12.00 -28.56 -12.04
N ARG A 552 -12.27 -28.49 -10.73
CA ARG A 552 -13.56 -28.02 -10.20
C ARG A 552 -13.86 -26.59 -10.64
N VAL A 553 -12.85 -25.72 -10.56
CA VAL A 553 -12.93 -24.35 -11.07
C VAL A 553 -13.18 -24.34 -12.58
N ARG A 554 -12.44 -25.13 -13.38
CA ARG A 554 -12.65 -25.26 -14.84
C ARG A 554 -14.00 -25.86 -15.22
N THR A 555 -14.51 -26.85 -14.50
CA THR A 555 -15.80 -27.48 -14.80
C THR A 555 -16.95 -26.52 -14.49
N LEU A 556 -16.87 -25.78 -13.38
CA LEU A 556 -17.84 -24.73 -13.04
C LEU A 556 -17.77 -23.56 -14.05
N ILE A 557 -16.57 -23.22 -14.51
CA ILE A 557 -16.36 -22.24 -15.59
C ILE A 557 -16.88 -22.77 -16.93
N ALA A 558 -16.65 -24.03 -17.29
CA ALA A 558 -17.09 -24.63 -18.55
C ALA A 558 -18.62 -24.81 -18.63
N VAL A 559 -19.28 -25.00 -17.48
CA VAL A 559 -20.75 -24.97 -17.37
C VAL A 559 -21.26 -23.54 -17.57
N ALA A 560 -20.58 -22.54 -16.99
CA ALA A 560 -20.88 -21.14 -17.22
C ALA A 560 -20.57 -20.68 -18.68
N GLU A 561 -19.55 -21.25 -19.33
CA GLU A 561 -19.15 -20.96 -20.71
C GLU A 561 -20.11 -21.61 -21.73
N ARG A 562 -20.62 -22.82 -21.46
CA ARG A 562 -21.65 -23.47 -22.29
C ARG A 562 -23.03 -22.83 -22.17
N ALA A 563 -23.40 -22.36 -20.97
CA ALA A 563 -24.65 -21.62 -20.77
C ALA A 563 -24.62 -20.20 -21.38
N ALA A 564 -23.44 -19.68 -21.71
CA ALA A 564 -23.22 -18.35 -22.27
C ALA A 564 -22.89 -18.34 -23.78
N GLY A 565 -23.00 -19.48 -24.47
CA GLY A 565 -22.86 -19.54 -25.93
C GLY A 565 -21.46 -19.22 -26.50
N PHE A 566 -20.39 -19.26 -25.68
CA PHE A 566 -19.04 -18.96 -26.17
C PHE A 566 -18.44 -20.12 -26.98
N ALA A 567 -18.67 -20.12 -28.29
CA ALA A 567 -17.87 -20.92 -29.21
C ALA A 567 -16.51 -20.24 -29.47
N GLU A 568 -15.43 -21.02 -29.42
CA GLU A 568 -14.09 -20.63 -29.83
C GLU A 568 -14.11 -20.20 -31.31
N GLY A 569 -14.08 -18.89 -31.59
CA GLY A 569 -13.90 -18.41 -32.97
C GLY A 569 -14.58 -17.09 -33.30
N LEU A 570 -14.12 -15.98 -32.72
CA LEU A 570 -14.31 -14.64 -33.31
C LEU A 570 -12.99 -13.89 -33.24
N GLY A 571 -12.22 -14.00 -34.32
CA GLY A 571 -11.29 -12.96 -34.71
C GLY A 571 -12.04 -11.94 -35.56
N SER A 572 -11.63 -10.66 -35.43
CA SER A 572 -12.00 -9.52 -36.29
C SER A 572 -13.49 -9.31 -36.63
N ASP A 573 -13.98 -8.16 -36.17
CA ASP A 573 -14.94 -7.29 -36.85
C ASP A 573 -16.43 -7.61 -36.97
N ASP A 574 -16.97 -8.74 -36.51
CA ASP A 574 -18.42 -8.93 -36.56
C ASP A 574 -19.17 -8.61 -35.25
N ALA A 575 -19.77 -7.42 -35.28
CA ALA A 575 -20.95 -6.86 -34.62
C ALA A 575 -21.50 -7.49 -33.32
N PHE A 576 -21.67 -6.59 -32.34
CA PHE A 576 -22.55 -6.66 -31.16
C PHE A 576 -24.02 -6.99 -31.50
N ASP A 577 -24.30 -8.22 -31.89
CA ASP A 577 -25.65 -8.77 -32.01
C ASP A 577 -26.36 -8.80 -30.62
N GLY A 578 -27.69 -8.60 -30.62
CA GLY A 578 -28.52 -8.54 -29.40
C GLY A 578 -28.72 -9.88 -28.68
N ARG A 579 -28.67 -10.99 -29.42
CA ARG A 579 -28.77 -12.39 -28.95
C ARG A 579 -27.58 -12.77 -28.07
N THR A 580 -26.36 -12.36 -28.44
CA THR A 580 -25.14 -12.55 -27.62
C THR A 580 -25.21 -11.78 -26.30
N ARG A 581 -25.84 -10.59 -26.29
CA ARG A 581 -26.05 -9.81 -25.06
C ARG A 581 -27.07 -10.46 -24.11
N ASP A 582 -28.10 -11.10 -24.66
CA ASP A 582 -29.12 -11.77 -23.86
C ASP A 582 -28.62 -13.11 -23.28
N GLU A 583 -27.76 -13.83 -24.00
CA GLU A 583 -27.04 -15.01 -23.48
C GLU A 583 -26.05 -14.65 -22.36
N LEU A 584 -25.33 -13.54 -22.50
CA LEU A 584 -24.45 -13.01 -21.45
C LEU A 584 -25.23 -12.55 -20.20
N ARG A 585 -26.43 -11.99 -20.36
CA ARG A 585 -27.32 -11.63 -19.24
C ARG A 585 -27.93 -12.87 -18.57
N ALA A 586 -28.28 -13.91 -19.33
CA ALA A 586 -28.74 -15.18 -18.78
C ALA A 586 -27.62 -15.90 -17.97
N ALA A 587 -26.37 -15.79 -18.42
CA ALA A 587 -25.20 -16.27 -17.70
C ALA A 587 -24.96 -15.49 -16.39
N LEU A 588 -25.16 -14.16 -16.37
CA LEU A 588 -25.11 -13.37 -15.14
C LEU A 588 -26.20 -13.79 -14.14
N GLY A 589 -27.41 -14.13 -14.61
CA GLY A 589 -28.49 -14.66 -13.77
C GLY A 589 -28.15 -16.02 -13.14
N THR A 590 -27.57 -16.93 -13.93
CA THR A 590 -27.12 -18.24 -13.44
C THR A 590 -25.99 -18.12 -12.41
N ILE A 591 -25.04 -17.21 -12.64
CA ILE A 591 -23.96 -16.92 -11.68
C ILE A 591 -24.51 -16.33 -10.38
N ALA A 592 -25.55 -15.49 -10.43
CA ALA A 592 -26.20 -14.95 -9.22
C ALA A 592 -26.85 -16.06 -8.38
N THR A 593 -27.59 -16.99 -8.99
CA THR A 593 -28.19 -18.14 -8.30
C THR A 593 -27.14 -19.07 -7.69
N LEU A 594 -26.00 -19.27 -8.38
CA LEU A 594 -24.88 -20.04 -7.84
C LEU A 594 -24.22 -19.32 -6.66
N LEU A 595 -24.06 -17.99 -6.73
CA LEU A 595 -23.55 -17.21 -5.60
C LEU A 595 -24.45 -17.32 -4.36
N ASP A 596 -25.78 -17.31 -4.54
CA ASP A 596 -26.74 -17.51 -3.44
C ASP A 596 -26.68 -18.95 -2.88
N THR A 597 -26.53 -19.94 -3.76
CA THR A 597 -26.40 -21.36 -3.37
C THR A 597 -25.12 -21.65 -2.58
N TYR A 598 -24.04 -20.91 -2.88
CA TYR A 598 -22.74 -21.05 -2.22
C TYR A 598 -22.47 -20.00 -1.12
N ALA A 599 -23.48 -19.23 -0.68
CA ALA A 599 -23.35 -18.14 0.30
C ALA A 599 -23.12 -18.57 1.77
N GLY A 600 -23.09 -19.88 2.08
CA GLY A 600 -22.89 -20.40 3.43
C GLY A 600 -21.43 -20.77 3.77
N ASP A 601 -21.10 -20.79 5.07
CA ASP A 601 -19.74 -20.92 5.62
C ASP A 601 -19.00 -22.21 5.25
N GLY A 602 -17.83 -22.06 4.61
CA GLY A 602 -16.87 -23.14 4.34
C GLY A 602 -15.64 -22.67 3.51
N PRO A 603 -14.40 -23.07 3.85
CA PRO A 603 -13.16 -22.54 3.26
C PRO A 603 -12.96 -22.87 1.76
N ASP A 604 -13.46 -24.01 1.27
CA ASP A 604 -13.39 -24.37 -0.16
C ASP A 604 -14.43 -23.64 -1.02
N ARG A 605 -15.44 -23.01 -0.41
CA ARG A 605 -16.53 -22.31 -1.10
C ARG A 605 -16.18 -20.84 -1.38
N LEU A 606 -15.32 -20.24 -0.56
CA LEU A 606 -14.85 -18.86 -0.73
C LEU A 606 -14.07 -18.65 -2.04
N GLU A 607 -13.22 -19.59 -2.44
CA GLU A 607 -12.54 -19.53 -3.75
C GLU A 607 -13.54 -19.62 -4.91
N VAL A 608 -14.58 -20.46 -4.78
CA VAL A 608 -15.64 -20.61 -5.79
C VAL A 608 -16.47 -19.33 -5.88
N VAL A 609 -16.83 -18.73 -4.75
CA VAL A 609 -17.57 -17.47 -4.67
C VAL A 609 -16.75 -16.30 -5.23
N ASP A 610 -15.47 -16.21 -4.89
CA ASP A 610 -14.57 -15.17 -5.41
C ASP A 610 -14.33 -15.31 -6.92
N GLU A 611 -14.19 -16.54 -7.42
CA GLU A 611 -14.04 -16.82 -8.85
C GLU A 611 -15.35 -16.54 -9.62
N LEU A 612 -16.52 -16.89 -9.07
CA LEU A 612 -17.84 -16.56 -9.63
C LEU A 612 -18.07 -15.04 -9.67
N ARG A 613 -17.68 -14.32 -8.62
CA ARG A 613 -17.71 -12.84 -8.57
C ARG A 613 -16.75 -12.22 -9.57
N ALA A 614 -15.53 -12.76 -9.69
CA ALA A 614 -14.55 -12.31 -10.67
C ALA A 614 -15.01 -12.58 -12.11
N ARG A 615 -15.67 -13.72 -12.37
CA ARG A 615 -16.21 -14.07 -13.69
C ARG A 615 -17.44 -13.24 -14.04
N ARG A 616 -18.32 -12.96 -13.08
CA ARG A 616 -19.40 -11.96 -13.22
C ARG A 616 -18.84 -10.60 -13.63
N ALA A 617 -17.85 -10.10 -12.90
CA ALA A 617 -17.18 -8.84 -13.21
C ALA A 617 -16.44 -8.88 -14.56
N ALA A 618 -15.92 -10.05 -14.96
CA ALA A 618 -15.25 -10.25 -16.24
C ALA A 618 -16.24 -10.34 -17.41
N ILE A 619 -17.41 -10.95 -17.27
CA ILE A 619 -18.49 -10.94 -18.28
C ILE A 619 -19.01 -9.50 -18.45
N GLU A 620 -19.21 -8.80 -17.34
CA GLU A 620 -19.54 -7.37 -17.29
C GLU A 620 -18.43 -6.51 -17.92
N ALA A 621 -17.17 -6.95 -17.93
CA ALA A 621 -16.03 -6.25 -18.53
C ALA A 621 -15.69 -6.73 -19.96
N TYR A 622 -16.09 -7.95 -20.36
CA TYR A 622 -15.90 -8.53 -21.69
C TYR A 622 -16.92 -7.98 -22.69
N LEU A 623 -18.12 -7.67 -22.20
CA LEU A 623 -19.02 -6.70 -22.84
C LEU A 623 -18.33 -5.35 -23.14
N ARG A 624 -17.08 -5.13 -22.68
CA ARG A 624 -16.32 -3.89 -22.86
C ARG A 624 -14.98 -4.00 -23.62
N GLN A 625 -14.49 -5.15 -24.19
CA GLN A 625 -13.42 -5.28 -25.25
C GLN A 625 -12.56 -6.59 -25.16
N GLY A 626 -12.09 -7.12 -26.32
CA GLY A 626 -11.33 -8.38 -26.47
C GLY A 626 -9.92 -8.27 -27.13
N THR A 627 -9.10 -9.35 -27.02
CA THR A 627 -7.64 -9.42 -27.34
C THR A 627 -7.25 -10.64 -28.21
N ARG A 628 -6.06 -10.59 -28.86
CA ARG A 628 -5.43 -11.73 -29.59
C ARG A 628 -4.22 -12.36 -28.89
N ILE A 629 -3.90 -13.58 -29.35
CA ILE A 629 -3.09 -14.66 -28.76
C ILE A 629 -1.84 -14.96 -29.61
N GLY A 630 -0.80 -15.55 -28.99
CA GLY A 630 0.13 -16.50 -29.64
C GLY A 630 1.56 -16.40 -29.08
N GLY A 631 2.20 -17.37 -28.44
CA GLY A 631 1.91 -18.80 -28.26
C GLY A 631 3.05 -19.65 -28.85
N LYS A 632 4.02 -20.09 -28.03
CA LYS A 632 4.53 -21.49 -27.91
C LYS A 632 5.84 -21.57 -27.11
N VAL A 633 6.03 -22.70 -26.41
CA VAL A 633 7.24 -23.10 -25.68
C VAL A 633 7.64 -24.53 -26.08
N ARG A 634 8.94 -24.83 -26.01
CA ARG A 634 9.62 -26.07 -26.48
C ARG A 634 9.89 -27.08 -25.35
N LYS A 635 10.17 -28.34 -25.75
CA LYS A 635 10.23 -29.61 -24.98
C LYS A 635 11.39 -29.76 -23.97
N LEU A 636 11.18 -30.69 -23.02
CA LEU A 636 11.91 -30.92 -21.77
C LEU A 636 12.50 -32.35 -21.65
N THR A 637 13.66 -32.45 -20.99
CA THR A 637 14.52 -33.64 -20.75
C THR A 637 14.25 -34.32 -19.40
N ASP A 638 14.13 -35.66 -19.37
CA ASP A 638 14.11 -36.62 -18.23
C ASP A 638 13.30 -36.30 -16.92
N PRO A 639 12.15 -36.98 -16.64
CA PRO A 639 11.15 -36.55 -15.65
C PRO A 639 11.50 -36.75 -14.16
N VAL A 640 12.22 -37.82 -13.79
CA VAL A 640 12.27 -38.27 -12.39
C VAL A 640 13.23 -37.44 -11.53
N HIS A 641 14.43 -37.18 -12.05
CA HIS A 641 15.42 -36.34 -11.35
C HIS A 641 14.93 -34.89 -11.16
N ARG A 642 14.14 -34.39 -12.13
CA ARG A 642 13.51 -33.07 -12.07
C ARG A 642 12.48 -32.94 -10.96
N VAL A 643 11.73 -33.99 -10.64
CA VAL A 643 10.69 -33.91 -9.61
C VAL A 643 11.34 -33.79 -8.24
N ARG A 644 12.31 -34.64 -7.93
CA ARG A 644 13.06 -34.59 -6.68
C ARG A 644 13.71 -33.22 -6.45
N ASP A 645 14.46 -32.75 -7.42
CA ASP A 645 15.19 -31.48 -7.30
C ASP A 645 14.22 -30.30 -7.21
N ARG A 646 13.06 -30.36 -7.87
CA ARG A 646 12.02 -29.33 -7.81
C ARG A 646 11.30 -29.30 -6.47
N VAL A 647 10.86 -30.45 -5.95
CA VAL A 647 10.20 -30.57 -4.64
C VAL A 647 11.16 -30.12 -3.54
N GLY A 648 12.39 -30.64 -3.57
CA GLY A 648 13.43 -30.26 -2.60
C GLY A 648 13.78 -28.77 -2.65
N LYS A 649 13.89 -28.16 -3.84
CA LYS A 649 14.11 -26.71 -3.98
C LYS A 649 12.91 -25.88 -3.51
N ALA A 650 11.69 -26.34 -3.76
CA ALA A 650 10.48 -25.65 -3.33
C ALA A 650 10.32 -25.67 -1.82
N ILE A 651 10.50 -26.83 -1.17
CA ILE A 651 10.46 -26.94 0.29
C ILE A 651 11.57 -26.10 0.92
N ARG A 652 12.81 -26.19 0.43
CA ARG A 652 13.93 -25.36 0.94
C ARG A 652 13.67 -23.87 0.79
N ARG A 653 13.05 -23.43 -0.31
CA ARG A 653 12.65 -22.02 -0.49
C ARG A 653 11.59 -21.59 0.53
N ALA A 654 10.58 -22.42 0.78
CA ALA A 654 9.57 -22.13 1.80
C ALA A 654 10.16 -22.11 3.22
N VAL A 655 11.03 -23.08 3.55
CA VAL A 655 11.74 -23.11 4.83
C VAL A 655 12.67 -21.91 5.00
N ALA A 656 13.33 -21.45 3.92
CA ALA A 656 14.14 -20.23 3.96
C ALA A 656 13.29 -18.98 4.22
N MET A 657 12.16 -18.82 3.51
CA MET A 657 11.21 -17.73 3.78
C MET A 657 10.70 -17.75 5.23
N ILE A 658 10.46 -18.94 5.78
CA ILE A 658 10.08 -19.10 7.19
C ILE A 658 11.25 -18.73 8.11
N ALA A 659 12.46 -19.18 7.84
CA ALA A 659 13.62 -18.94 8.70
C ALA A 659 14.03 -17.45 8.79
N ASP A 660 13.74 -16.67 7.76
CA ASP A 660 13.98 -15.22 7.74
C ASP A 660 13.10 -14.46 8.75
N GLU A 661 11.87 -14.94 8.98
CA GLU A 661 10.85 -14.26 9.80
C GLU A 661 10.59 -14.98 11.15
N ASP A 662 10.76 -16.30 11.20
CA ASP A 662 10.56 -17.18 12.36
C ASP A 662 11.72 -18.19 12.46
N ARG A 663 12.83 -17.75 13.09
CA ARG A 663 14.03 -18.59 13.29
C ARG A 663 13.74 -19.90 14.04
N PRO A 664 12.93 -19.92 15.13
CA PRO A 664 12.55 -21.17 15.80
C PRO A 664 11.86 -22.18 14.87
N LEU A 665 10.87 -21.76 14.08
CA LEU A 665 10.23 -22.64 13.12
C LEU A 665 11.17 -23.03 11.97
N GLY A 666 12.00 -22.09 11.50
CA GLY A 666 13.00 -22.34 10.48
C GLY A 666 14.05 -23.37 10.89
N ALA A 667 14.40 -23.45 12.18
CA ALA A 667 15.27 -24.48 12.74
C ALA A 667 14.52 -25.81 12.89
N HIS A 668 13.24 -25.77 13.27
CA HIS A 668 12.38 -26.95 13.41
C HIS A 668 12.09 -27.65 12.07
N LEU A 669 12.13 -26.91 10.96
CA LEU A 669 11.92 -27.43 9.60
C LEU A 669 13.24 -27.78 8.88
N ARG A 670 14.22 -28.30 9.63
CA ARG A 670 15.51 -28.82 9.11
C ARG A 670 15.80 -30.19 9.71
N GLU A 671 16.92 -30.79 9.32
CA GLU A 671 17.42 -32.00 9.98
C GLU A 671 17.66 -31.72 11.48
N PRO A 672 17.31 -32.66 12.39
CA PRO A 672 16.90 -34.05 12.13
C PRO A 672 15.38 -34.24 11.88
N PHE A 673 14.57 -33.19 11.98
CA PHE A 673 13.10 -33.32 12.00
C PHE A 673 12.46 -33.32 10.60
N LEU A 674 13.04 -32.66 9.61
CA LEU A 674 12.58 -32.68 8.22
C LEU A 674 13.68 -33.24 7.31
N THR A 675 13.44 -34.40 6.70
CA THR A 675 14.37 -35.05 5.77
C THR A 675 13.89 -34.88 4.33
N LEU A 676 14.78 -34.45 3.43
CA LEU A 676 14.50 -34.23 2.01
C LEU A 676 15.42 -35.09 1.14
N GLY A 677 14.85 -35.89 0.23
CA GLY A 677 15.62 -36.73 -0.68
C GLY A 677 14.74 -37.42 -1.71
N ASN A 678 15.03 -38.68 -2.01
CA ASN A 678 14.11 -39.53 -2.80
C ASN A 678 12.79 -39.81 -2.05
N THR A 679 12.82 -39.64 -0.73
CA THR A 679 11.68 -39.61 0.17
C THR A 679 11.68 -38.28 0.94
N VAL A 680 10.50 -37.85 1.39
CA VAL A 680 10.30 -36.70 2.27
C VAL A 680 9.60 -37.19 3.53
N SER A 681 10.11 -36.82 4.70
CA SER A 681 9.51 -37.17 5.98
C SER A 681 9.68 -36.03 6.99
N TYR A 682 8.70 -35.91 7.89
CA TYR A 682 8.74 -35.00 9.01
C TYR A 682 8.49 -35.77 10.31
N ARG A 683 9.50 -35.79 11.18
CA ARG A 683 9.53 -36.52 12.45
C ARG A 683 9.77 -35.52 13.58
N PRO A 684 8.72 -34.88 14.12
CA PRO A 684 8.91 -33.88 15.16
C PRO A 684 9.13 -34.51 16.55
N PRO A 685 9.57 -33.72 17.55
CA PRO A 685 9.53 -34.12 18.95
C PRO A 685 8.10 -34.48 19.40
N THR A 686 8.00 -35.44 20.33
CA THR A 686 6.75 -35.98 20.88
C THR A 686 5.78 -34.88 21.29
N GLY A 687 4.53 -34.95 20.82
CA GLY A 687 3.47 -33.99 21.15
C GLY A 687 3.31 -32.81 20.18
N THR A 688 4.05 -32.77 19.07
CA THR A 688 3.89 -31.73 18.03
C THR A 688 2.77 -32.08 17.05
N THR A 689 1.65 -31.36 17.10
CA THR A 689 0.53 -31.51 16.15
C THR A 689 0.26 -30.21 15.40
N TRP A 690 -0.19 -30.31 14.14
CA TRP A 690 -0.48 -29.19 13.25
C TRP A 690 -1.97 -29.11 12.94
N SER A 691 -2.56 -27.93 13.10
CA SER A 691 -3.97 -27.68 12.75
C SER A 691 -4.14 -27.01 11.39
N ALA A 692 -5.20 -27.42 10.69
CA ALA A 692 -5.72 -26.80 9.48
C ALA A 692 -6.71 -25.66 9.75
N VAL A 693 -7.28 -25.64 10.96
CA VAL A 693 -8.37 -24.77 11.36
C VAL A 693 -7.78 -23.57 12.09
N TRP A 694 -8.08 -22.40 11.57
CA TRP A 694 -7.85 -21.13 12.24
C TRP A 694 -9.06 -20.82 13.11
N THR A 695 -8.85 -20.64 14.41
CA THR A 695 -9.80 -19.99 15.30
C THR A 695 -9.17 -18.66 15.71
N THR A 696 -9.75 -17.55 15.29
CA THR A 696 -9.57 -16.30 16.05
C THR A 696 -10.14 -16.55 17.43
N ALA A 697 -9.28 -16.53 18.44
CA ALA A 697 -9.75 -15.92 19.67
C ALA A 697 -10.17 -14.48 19.31
N SER A 698 -11.39 -14.17 19.70
CA SER A 698 -12.24 -13.05 19.27
C SER A 698 -11.60 -11.68 19.41
#